data_AF-A0A381VRA8-F1
#
_entry.id   AF-A0A381VRA8-F1
#
_cell.length_a   1.000
_cell.length_b   1.000
_cell.length_c   1.000
_cell.angle_alpha   90.00
_cell.angle_beta   90.00
_cell.angle_gamma   90.00
#
_symmetry.space_group_name_H-M   'P 1'
#
loop_
_entity.id
_entity.type
_entity.pdbx_description
1 polymer ?
#
loop_
_entity_poly.entity_id
_entity_poly.type
_entity_poly.pdbx_seq_one_letter_code
_entity_poly.pdbx_strand_id
1 'polypeptide(L)'
;KDGLTNFDELYIHKTDPLDMDTDNDSLLDGSEIQLNTDPKTADTDKDGFPDGDEDTDSDGLTDSDELKKYTTNPLVADTDGDHLSDGIEQLLLHTDPLKKDSNGNGFLDGDEDADSDGLANLVELNTYKTDPTKADTDNDGLDDSQEVHLKTDPLVEDTDGDKLIDGDEINLHKTDPLLDDSDQDGLIDSDELNIHKTDPNSADTDQDSLDDGSEVNILGTDPLNFDSDGDGIIDPLEDSDSDGISDVEELKYIRDRTGPIHKTDPRVADTDNDGLNDGVEINVLGTKPLTQDSDGDGIIDGDEDSDSDGLSDADELNVHKTNPVINDTDRDGLSDGDEIHNHKTNPHLTDTDGDGLVDTDEVKLHKTDPTLVDTDGDRLSDLDEINLGTNPTNADHDKDGIHDGNEDLDQDTLTNFAELYTHKTDPKSADTDGDRLNDGSEVNIFSTDPLAADSDGDGIHDGNEDSDSDGLTNAAELNTHHTNPRNADTDRDGLSDSDEINKLKTNPSLADTDRDGLGDGDELKHHMTNPLRRDTDNDGLSDWDEIYSHKTDPLSSMQPGEKLAEFNVGARMRTSPAIGADGTLYEADQSGVVRAIDRKNQIVKWGFATKGSIESTPSIGTDGTVYFGSMDKKVYALDGKRGFRKWEYITGDCVKSSPAIGADGTVYVGSWDNHLYALDGKTGEKKWAFKTDGKVNSSPAISGDEIVYFGSGDKKVYALDARTGGKLWDYETGGDVDSSPAIGSDGTVYVGSWDDNLYALDGKTGAKKWAFKTGGDVDSSPAIGPDGTVYFGSWDHRVYALKGTNGALVWKFATGNPVFSSPAVGRDGTVYIGSWDKTFYALDGRSGAIRWTFKSGASIESSPVIGGNGFVHIGSNDGKLYSFKSFSSGPADSAWPMFGQNARHTNRLQQAQADPQMAIQLSPTGGIVIHYNIPGTGQWMIQSSPDLSNWQPYKAVSGSGSTTIPIKTTVKPGFFRLITVD
;
A
#
# COMPACT_ATOMS: atom_id res chain seq x y z
N LYS A 1 13.28 132.08 -32.79
CA LYS A 1 12.54 131.94 -34.10
C LYS A 1 11.96 130.54 -34.21
N ASP A 2 12.72 129.58 -33.75
CA ASP A 2 12.36 128.38 -32.97
C ASP A 2 11.10 128.46 -32.08
N GLY A 3 10.82 129.57 -31.41
CA GLY A 3 9.69 129.67 -30.46
C GLY A 3 10.12 129.95 -29.02
N LEU A 4 11.42 129.98 -28.72
CA LEU A 4 11.95 130.34 -27.40
C LEU A 4 12.50 131.77 -27.35
N THR A 5 12.62 132.32 -26.14
CA THR A 5 13.27 133.62 -25.92
C THR A 5 14.74 133.40 -25.56
N ASN A 6 15.63 134.35 -25.92
CA ASN A 6 17.05 134.27 -25.57
C ASN A 6 17.32 134.06 -24.06
N PHE A 7 16.40 134.50 -23.20
CA PHE A 7 16.51 134.26 -21.75
C PHE A 7 16.23 132.79 -21.41
N ASP A 8 15.19 132.23 -22.01
CA ASP A 8 14.79 130.83 -21.79
C ASP A 8 15.86 129.89 -22.35
N GLU A 9 16.39 130.19 -23.53
CA GLU A 9 17.49 129.44 -24.14
C GLU A 9 18.74 129.49 -23.26
N LEU A 10 19.24 130.67 -22.87
CA LEU A 10 20.48 130.76 -22.09
C LEU A 10 20.39 130.25 -20.66
N TYR A 11 19.25 130.46 -19.99
CA TYR A 11 19.15 130.29 -18.55
C TYR A 11 18.20 129.19 -18.09
N ILE A 12 17.19 128.83 -18.89
CA ILE A 12 16.23 127.78 -18.54
C ILE A 12 16.65 126.46 -19.20
N HIS A 13 16.66 126.41 -20.52
CA HIS A 13 16.91 125.18 -21.28
C HIS A 13 18.40 124.95 -21.53
N LYS A 14 19.20 126.03 -21.50
CA LYS A 14 20.66 126.06 -21.76
C LYS A 14 21.03 125.69 -23.20
N THR A 15 20.20 126.09 -24.15
CA THR A 15 20.43 126.03 -25.60
C THR A 15 21.14 127.30 -26.12
N ASP A 16 21.58 127.31 -27.38
CA ASP A 16 22.22 128.47 -28.00
C ASP A 16 21.18 129.36 -28.72
N PRO A 17 20.93 130.62 -28.30
CA PRO A 17 19.95 131.50 -28.94
C PRO A 17 20.18 131.88 -30.40
N LEU A 18 21.30 131.43 -30.98
CA LEU A 18 21.64 131.62 -32.39
C LEU A 18 21.47 130.35 -33.21
N ASP A 19 21.26 129.21 -32.56
CA ASP A 19 20.87 127.95 -33.16
C ASP A 19 19.37 127.75 -32.93
N MET A 20 18.63 127.33 -33.95
CA MET A 20 17.17 127.14 -33.81
C MET A 20 16.78 125.67 -33.61
N ASP A 21 17.76 124.78 -33.71
CA ASP A 21 17.68 123.33 -33.58
C ASP A 21 19.03 122.89 -33.00
N THR A 22 19.14 123.02 -31.67
CA THR A 22 20.41 122.98 -30.95
C THR A 22 21.06 121.59 -30.97
N ASP A 23 20.29 120.52 -31.13
CA ASP A 23 20.79 119.15 -31.22
C ASP A 23 20.67 118.52 -32.62
N ASN A 24 20.08 119.22 -33.58
CA ASN A 24 19.98 118.87 -35.00
C ASN A 24 19.15 117.61 -35.26
N ASP A 25 18.06 117.43 -34.52
CA ASP A 25 17.11 116.32 -34.69
C ASP A 25 15.95 116.62 -35.66
N SER A 26 15.96 117.80 -36.28
CA SER A 26 14.96 118.29 -37.22
C SER A 26 13.70 118.89 -36.59
N LEU A 27 13.57 118.94 -35.26
CA LEU A 27 12.64 119.85 -34.60
C LEU A 27 13.31 121.19 -34.33
N LEU A 28 12.51 122.21 -34.08
CA LEU A 28 13.05 123.49 -33.62
C LEU A 28 13.02 123.50 -32.09
N ASP A 29 13.96 124.18 -31.43
CA ASP A 29 14.05 124.25 -29.96
C ASP A 29 12.70 124.59 -29.29
N GLY A 30 11.85 125.40 -29.93
CA GLY A 30 10.53 125.76 -29.40
C GLY A 30 9.38 124.83 -29.78
N SER A 31 9.53 123.99 -30.82
CA SER A 31 8.61 122.89 -31.13
C SER A 31 8.83 121.74 -30.16
N GLU A 32 10.08 121.44 -29.84
CA GLU A 32 10.47 120.48 -28.81
C GLU A 32 9.84 120.81 -27.46
N ILE A 33 9.79 122.09 -27.08
CA ILE A 33 9.08 122.49 -25.84
C ILE A 33 7.56 122.26 -25.93
N GLN A 34 6.95 122.34 -27.11
CA GLN A 34 5.52 122.04 -27.29
C GLN A 34 5.24 120.54 -27.24
N LEU A 35 6.14 119.74 -27.81
CA LEU A 35 6.15 118.28 -27.78
C LEU A 35 6.68 117.72 -26.44
N ASN A 36 7.20 118.61 -25.58
CA ASN A 36 7.73 118.31 -24.25
C ASN A 36 9.01 117.45 -24.27
N THR A 37 9.84 117.65 -25.29
CA THR A 37 11.18 117.07 -25.45
C THR A 37 12.30 118.07 -25.06
N ASP A 38 13.54 117.62 -24.89
CA ASP A 38 14.67 118.45 -24.44
C ASP A 38 15.56 118.91 -25.61
N PRO A 39 15.57 120.22 -25.93
CA PRO A 39 16.25 120.81 -27.08
C PRO A 39 17.77 120.79 -27.08
N LYS A 40 18.44 119.97 -26.26
CA LYS A 40 19.88 119.66 -26.50
C LYS A 40 20.14 118.17 -26.59
N THR A 41 19.11 117.36 -26.59
CA THR A 41 19.22 115.94 -26.74
C THR A 41 18.36 115.53 -27.92
N ALA A 42 19.04 115.29 -29.04
CA ALA A 42 18.38 114.88 -30.28
C ALA A 42 17.44 113.69 -30.12
N ASP A 43 17.61 112.89 -29.07
CA ASP A 43 16.79 111.75 -28.69
C ASP A 43 16.61 111.88 -27.16
N THR A 44 15.49 112.47 -26.75
CA THR A 44 15.23 112.89 -25.37
C THR A 44 15.01 111.71 -24.43
N ASP A 45 14.29 110.70 -24.89
CA ASP A 45 13.92 109.54 -24.06
C ASP A 45 14.88 108.34 -24.22
N LYS A 46 15.78 108.41 -25.21
CA LYS A 46 16.85 107.46 -25.52
C LYS A 46 16.34 106.14 -26.08
N ASP A 47 15.21 106.16 -26.75
CA ASP A 47 14.68 104.98 -27.42
C ASP A 47 15.41 104.66 -28.74
N GLY A 48 16.19 105.61 -29.24
CA GLY A 48 17.03 105.49 -30.42
C GLY A 48 16.55 106.26 -31.65
N PHE A 49 15.41 106.95 -31.58
CA PHE A 49 14.92 107.85 -32.62
C PHE A 49 15.14 109.31 -32.25
N PRO A 50 15.49 110.18 -33.22
CA PRO A 50 15.54 111.60 -32.95
C PRO A 50 14.15 112.18 -32.69
N ASP A 51 13.98 113.18 -31.83
CA ASP A 51 12.66 113.69 -31.43
C ASP A 51 11.82 114.16 -32.64
N GLY A 52 12.45 114.58 -33.75
CA GLY A 52 11.73 114.94 -34.99
C GLY A 52 11.36 113.80 -35.93
N ASP A 53 11.95 112.62 -35.73
CA ASP A 53 11.58 111.38 -36.39
C ASP A 53 10.56 110.57 -35.54
N GLU A 54 10.21 111.07 -34.35
CA GLU A 54 9.09 110.57 -33.55
C GLU A 54 7.75 110.80 -34.25
N ASP A 55 6.78 109.96 -33.93
CA ASP A 55 5.38 110.04 -34.33
C ASP A 55 4.54 110.20 -33.06
N THR A 56 4.43 111.46 -32.60
CA THR A 56 3.94 111.78 -31.25
C THR A 56 2.47 111.40 -31.05
N ASP A 57 1.63 111.55 -32.07
CA ASP A 57 0.22 111.16 -32.00
C ASP A 57 -0.07 109.77 -32.59
N SER A 58 0.97 109.06 -33.02
CA SER A 58 0.96 107.67 -33.45
C SER A 58 0.08 107.42 -34.67
N ASP A 59 0.07 108.37 -35.60
CA ASP A 59 -0.79 108.37 -36.77
C ASP A 59 -0.11 107.80 -38.03
N GLY A 60 1.20 107.55 -37.96
CA GLY A 60 2.05 107.02 -39.01
C GLY A 60 2.93 108.05 -39.71
N LEU A 61 2.81 109.34 -39.39
CA LEU A 61 3.66 110.42 -39.89
C LEU A 61 4.63 110.88 -38.80
N THR A 62 5.85 111.27 -39.17
CA THR A 62 6.76 111.85 -38.17
C THR A 62 6.39 113.31 -37.89
N ASP A 63 6.65 113.78 -36.68
CA ASP A 63 6.38 115.15 -36.25
C ASP A 63 6.99 116.18 -37.21
N SER A 64 8.18 115.87 -37.77
CA SER A 64 8.80 116.68 -38.81
C SER A 64 8.04 116.64 -40.14
N ASP A 65 7.54 115.49 -40.58
CA ASP A 65 6.77 115.36 -41.82
C ASP A 65 5.42 116.09 -41.72
N GLU A 66 4.75 116.01 -40.59
CA GLU A 66 3.50 116.74 -40.35
C GLU A 66 3.70 118.26 -40.39
N LEU A 67 4.69 118.78 -39.69
CA LEU A 67 4.95 120.24 -39.66
C LEU A 67 5.48 120.78 -40.98
N LYS A 68 6.31 120.02 -41.70
CA LYS A 68 7.04 120.53 -42.88
C LYS A 68 6.39 120.14 -44.21
N LYS A 69 5.80 118.95 -44.30
CA LYS A 69 5.34 118.36 -45.56
C LYS A 69 3.84 118.45 -45.70
N TYR A 70 3.09 118.01 -44.69
CA TYR A 70 1.64 117.90 -44.77
C TYR A 70 0.90 119.10 -44.14
N THR A 71 1.60 119.90 -43.32
CA THR A 71 1.03 121.04 -42.57
C THR A 71 -0.12 120.61 -41.65
N THR A 72 -0.04 119.36 -41.16
CA THR A 72 -0.92 118.75 -40.18
C THR A 72 -0.40 119.04 -38.78
N ASN A 73 -1.14 118.61 -37.76
CA ASN A 73 -0.82 118.92 -36.36
C ASN A 73 -0.28 117.68 -35.64
N PRO A 74 1.02 117.66 -35.25
CA PRO A 74 1.67 116.48 -34.63
C PRO A 74 1.19 116.04 -33.25
N LEU A 75 0.09 116.61 -32.79
CA LEU A 75 -0.53 116.31 -31.51
C LEU A 75 -1.96 115.79 -31.70
N VAL A 76 -2.44 115.72 -32.95
CA VAL A 76 -3.81 115.40 -33.31
C VAL A 76 -3.78 114.57 -34.60
N ALA A 77 -3.88 113.26 -34.41
CA ALA A 77 -3.84 112.28 -35.49
C ALA A 77 -4.85 112.52 -36.62
N ASP A 78 -5.94 113.26 -36.40
CA ASP A 78 -6.98 113.59 -37.39
C ASP A 78 -7.15 115.12 -37.45
N THR A 79 -6.43 115.78 -38.38
CA THR A 79 -6.34 117.24 -38.44
C THR A 79 -7.66 117.88 -38.86
N ASP A 80 -8.40 117.27 -39.79
CA ASP A 80 -9.62 117.87 -40.33
C ASP A 80 -10.90 117.41 -39.64
N GLY A 81 -10.85 116.32 -38.88
CA GLY A 81 -11.90 115.74 -38.05
C GLY A 81 -12.89 114.86 -38.80
N ASP A 82 -12.50 114.19 -39.88
CA ASP A 82 -13.35 113.26 -40.65
C ASP A 82 -13.28 111.80 -40.16
N HIS A 83 -12.48 111.56 -39.12
CA HIS A 83 -12.26 110.28 -38.44
C HIS A 83 -11.25 109.34 -39.11
N LEU A 84 -10.59 109.74 -40.19
CA LEU A 84 -9.34 109.13 -40.67
C LEU A 84 -8.14 109.88 -40.09
N SER A 85 -7.04 109.18 -39.87
CA SER A 85 -5.82 109.85 -39.45
C SER A 85 -5.08 110.44 -40.65
N ASP A 86 -4.31 111.50 -40.42
CA ASP A 86 -3.58 112.18 -41.48
C ASP A 86 -2.60 111.21 -42.16
N GLY A 87 -1.99 110.31 -41.38
CA GLY A 87 -1.17 109.21 -41.87
C GLY A 87 -1.94 108.16 -42.70
N ILE A 88 -3.14 107.74 -42.31
CA ILE A 88 -3.97 106.81 -43.09
C ILE A 88 -4.33 107.42 -44.45
N GLU A 89 -4.77 108.67 -44.44
CA GLU A 89 -5.16 109.38 -45.65
C GLU A 89 -3.99 109.51 -46.63
N GLN A 90 -2.79 109.78 -46.15
CA GLN A 90 -1.63 109.92 -47.02
C GLN A 90 -1.01 108.58 -47.45
N LEU A 91 -0.82 107.66 -46.51
CA LEU A 91 -0.03 106.45 -46.73
C LEU A 91 -0.86 105.31 -47.34
N LEU A 92 -2.16 105.24 -47.04
CA LEU A 92 -3.03 104.13 -47.44
C LEU A 92 -4.06 104.53 -48.51
N LEU A 93 -4.92 105.50 -48.20
CA LEU A 93 -6.07 105.85 -49.07
C LEU A 93 -5.72 106.90 -50.14
N HIS A 94 -4.61 107.60 -49.98
CA HIS A 94 -4.16 108.71 -50.83
C HIS A 94 -5.19 109.86 -50.97
N THR A 95 -5.90 110.18 -49.88
CA THR A 95 -6.83 111.30 -49.71
C THR A 95 -6.11 112.52 -49.07
N ASP A 96 -6.77 113.69 -49.01
CA ASP A 96 -6.20 114.97 -48.57
C ASP A 96 -6.57 115.27 -47.09
N PRO A 97 -5.61 115.20 -46.13
CA PRO A 97 -5.87 115.26 -44.68
C PRO A 97 -6.29 116.63 -44.14
N LEU A 98 -6.54 117.56 -45.06
CA LEU A 98 -7.08 118.88 -44.77
C LEU A 98 -8.52 119.02 -45.26
N LYS A 99 -9.09 117.99 -45.90
CA LYS A 99 -10.46 117.97 -46.42
C LYS A 99 -11.18 116.63 -46.19
N LYS A 100 -12.17 116.69 -45.28
CA LYS A 100 -13.15 115.63 -45.02
C LYS A 100 -13.83 114.93 -46.22
N ASP A 101 -13.80 115.51 -47.42
CA ASP A 101 -14.35 114.95 -48.66
C ASP A 101 -13.40 115.40 -49.78
N SER A 102 -12.40 114.56 -50.08
CA SER A 102 -11.31 114.88 -50.99
C SER A 102 -11.77 114.98 -52.44
N ASN A 103 -12.73 114.14 -52.84
CA ASN A 103 -13.17 113.99 -54.23
C ASN A 103 -14.45 114.79 -54.56
N GLY A 104 -15.14 115.31 -53.54
CA GLY A 104 -16.34 116.15 -53.64
C GLY A 104 -17.62 115.41 -54.01
N ASN A 105 -17.69 114.09 -53.78
CA ASN A 105 -18.84 113.27 -54.15
C ASN A 105 -19.99 113.32 -53.12
N GLY A 106 -19.74 113.93 -51.95
CA GLY A 106 -20.72 114.12 -50.88
C GLY A 106 -20.73 113.05 -49.80
N PHE A 107 -19.81 112.08 -49.85
CA PHE A 107 -19.45 111.21 -48.73
C PHE A 107 -18.15 111.70 -48.11
N LEU A 108 -17.94 111.43 -46.82
CA LEU A 108 -16.65 111.69 -46.20
C LEU A 108 -15.66 110.62 -46.67
N ASP A 109 -14.36 110.91 -46.71
CA ASP A 109 -13.36 109.96 -47.22
C ASP A 109 -13.36 108.63 -46.42
N GLY A 110 -13.68 108.70 -45.12
CA GLY A 110 -13.90 107.51 -44.28
C GLY A 110 -15.20 106.74 -44.57
N ASP A 111 -16.24 107.37 -45.12
CA ASP A 111 -17.52 106.72 -45.43
C ASP A 111 -17.53 106.06 -46.84
N GLU A 112 -16.45 106.19 -47.61
CA GLU A 112 -16.29 105.54 -48.91
C GLU A 112 -15.94 104.06 -48.79
N ASP A 113 -16.14 103.30 -49.87
CA ASP A 113 -15.84 101.87 -49.99
C ASP A 113 -14.85 101.76 -51.16
N ALA A 114 -13.56 101.69 -50.86
CA ALA A 114 -12.51 101.87 -51.87
C ALA A 114 -12.25 100.62 -52.72
N ASP A 115 -12.50 99.42 -52.22
CA ASP A 115 -12.32 98.15 -52.94
C ASP A 115 -13.62 97.50 -53.45
N SER A 116 -14.77 98.04 -53.04
CA SER A 116 -16.12 97.62 -53.46
C SER A 116 -16.56 96.25 -52.94
N ASP A 117 -16.09 95.83 -51.78
CA ASP A 117 -16.55 94.62 -51.08
C ASP A 117 -17.91 94.85 -50.37
N GLY A 118 -18.23 96.10 -50.02
CA GLY A 118 -19.46 96.49 -49.34
C GLY A 118 -19.27 96.99 -47.91
N LEU A 119 -18.04 97.07 -47.39
CA LEU A 119 -17.68 97.77 -46.17
C LEU A 119 -17.15 99.18 -46.50
N ALA A 120 -17.22 100.08 -45.53
CA ALA A 120 -16.69 101.43 -45.69
C ALA A 120 -15.29 101.51 -45.08
N ASN A 121 -14.39 102.30 -45.66
CA ASN A 121 -13.00 102.46 -45.26
C ASN A 121 -12.85 102.67 -43.75
N LEU A 122 -13.68 103.54 -43.16
CA LEU A 122 -13.66 103.83 -41.72
C LEU A 122 -14.14 102.65 -40.88
N VAL A 123 -15.10 101.88 -41.39
CA VAL A 123 -15.61 100.66 -40.73
C VAL A 123 -14.54 99.57 -40.77
N GLU A 124 -13.88 99.38 -41.91
CA GLU A 124 -12.76 98.46 -42.08
C GLU A 124 -11.62 98.84 -41.14
N LEU A 125 -11.14 100.08 -41.18
CA LEU A 125 -10.02 100.52 -40.34
C LEU A 125 -10.33 100.56 -38.85
N ASN A 126 -11.55 100.96 -38.44
CA ASN A 126 -11.86 101.13 -37.00
C ASN A 126 -12.52 99.93 -36.36
N THR A 127 -13.35 99.20 -37.09
CA THR A 127 -14.16 98.10 -36.55
C THR A 127 -13.49 96.76 -36.79
N TYR A 128 -13.09 96.47 -38.02
CA TYR A 128 -12.59 95.14 -38.42
C TYR A 128 -11.06 95.08 -38.56
N LYS A 129 -10.39 96.23 -38.58
CA LYS A 129 -8.94 96.40 -38.74
C LYS A 129 -8.40 95.85 -40.08
N THR A 130 -9.25 95.74 -41.09
CA THR A 130 -8.94 95.23 -42.43
C THR A 130 -8.32 96.28 -43.36
N ASP A 131 -7.77 95.85 -44.50
CA ASP A 131 -7.15 96.74 -45.48
C ASP A 131 -8.21 97.26 -46.47
N PRO A 132 -8.67 98.53 -46.35
CA PRO A 132 -9.77 99.10 -47.16
C PRO A 132 -9.49 99.20 -48.66
N THR A 133 -8.33 98.70 -49.11
CA THR A 133 -7.95 98.64 -50.52
C THR A 133 -8.00 97.23 -51.10
N LYS A 134 -8.38 96.23 -50.29
CA LYS A 134 -8.45 94.82 -50.65
C LYS A 134 -9.76 94.22 -50.16
N ALA A 135 -10.60 93.84 -51.12
CA ALA A 135 -11.87 93.20 -50.81
C ALA A 135 -11.74 91.88 -50.01
N ASP A 136 -10.58 91.26 -50.02
CA ASP A 136 -10.26 90.03 -49.29
C ASP A 136 -8.88 90.28 -48.65
N THR A 137 -8.89 90.66 -47.39
CA THR A 137 -7.72 91.17 -46.68
C THR A 137 -6.71 90.05 -46.39
N ASP A 138 -7.18 88.87 -45.99
CA ASP A 138 -6.33 87.74 -45.61
C ASP A 138 -6.07 86.73 -46.74
N ASN A 139 -6.86 86.75 -47.82
CA ASN A 139 -6.75 85.92 -49.03
C ASN A 139 -7.22 84.47 -48.86
N ASP A 140 -8.17 84.23 -47.98
CA ASP A 140 -8.74 82.90 -47.72
C ASP A 140 -9.81 82.49 -48.77
N GLY A 141 -10.31 83.44 -49.55
CA GLY A 141 -11.31 83.25 -50.61
C GLY A 141 -12.72 83.74 -50.27
N LEU A 142 -12.94 84.34 -49.11
CA LEU A 142 -14.10 85.16 -48.74
C LEU A 142 -13.72 86.64 -48.83
N ASP A 143 -14.70 87.52 -49.07
CA ASP A 143 -14.46 88.96 -48.95
C ASP A 143 -14.75 89.44 -47.52
N ASP A 144 -14.11 90.52 -47.06
CA ASP A 144 -14.20 90.99 -45.68
C ASP A 144 -15.68 91.19 -45.26
N SER A 145 -16.53 91.64 -46.19
CA SER A 145 -17.98 91.76 -46.00
C SER A 145 -18.71 90.41 -45.77
N GLN A 146 -18.31 89.35 -46.47
CA GLN A 146 -18.84 88.00 -46.33
C GLN A 146 -18.45 87.42 -44.99
N GLU A 147 -17.21 87.62 -44.58
CA GLU A 147 -16.69 87.14 -43.30
C GLU A 147 -17.39 87.82 -42.13
N VAL A 148 -17.59 89.14 -42.19
CA VAL A 148 -18.41 89.87 -41.22
C VAL A 148 -19.84 89.31 -41.14
N HIS A 149 -20.41 88.84 -42.26
CA HIS A 149 -21.75 88.24 -42.28
C HIS A 149 -21.78 86.85 -41.65
N LEU A 150 -20.78 86.03 -41.95
CA LEU A 150 -20.57 84.68 -41.40
C LEU A 150 -20.08 84.72 -39.96
N LYS A 151 -19.55 85.88 -39.53
CA LYS A 151 -18.90 86.19 -38.25
C LYS A 151 -17.53 85.55 -38.08
N THR A 152 -16.88 85.22 -39.19
CA THR A 152 -15.46 84.88 -39.23
C THR A 152 -14.60 86.14 -39.08
N ASP A 153 -13.31 85.98 -38.77
CA ASP A 153 -12.37 87.08 -38.57
C ASP A 153 -11.64 87.44 -39.89
N PRO A 154 -11.97 88.57 -40.54
CA PRO A 154 -11.44 88.95 -41.86
C PRO A 154 -9.95 89.29 -41.92
N LEU A 155 -9.21 88.98 -40.85
CA LEU A 155 -7.78 89.13 -40.73
C LEU A 155 -7.05 87.80 -40.60
N VAL A 156 -7.79 86.70 -40.53
CA VAL A 156 -7.28 85.39 -40.17
C VAL A 156 -7.87 84.38 -41.15
N GLU A 157 -7.01 83.82 -42.01
CA GLU A 157 -7.43 82.87 -43.04
C GLU A 157 -8.18 81.63 -42.48
N ASP A 158 -8.12 81.37 -41.17
CA ASP A 158 -8.63 80.21 -40.44
C ASP A 158 -9.11 80.69 -39.05
N THR A 159 -10.41 80.97 -38.92
CA THR A 159 -11.00 81.67 -37.77
C THR A 159 -11.00 80.83 -36.49
N ASP A 160 -11.38 79.56 -36.58
CA ASP A 160 -11.43 78.66 -35.44
C ASP A 160 -10.09 77.95 -35.16
N GLY A 161 -9.15 78.05 -36.10
CA GLY A 161 -7.77 77.60 -35.94
C GLY A 161 -7.60 76.10 -36.15
N ASP A 162 -8.53 75.45 -36.85
CA ASP A 162 -8.55 74.00 -37.02
C ASP A 162 -7.56 73.53 -38.12
N LYS A 163 -7.06 74.45 -38.95
CA LYS A 163 -6.18 74.28 -40.14
C LYS A 163 -6.90 74.12 -41.49
N LEU A 164 -8.20 74.33 -41.57
CA LEU A 164 -8.94 74.65 -42.79
C LEU A 164 -9.10 76.16 -42.86
N ILE A 165 -9.15 76.69 -44.07
CA ILE A 165 -9.39 78.12 -44.25
C ILE A 165 -10.90 78.35 -44.42
N ASP A 166 -11.43 79.43 -43.85
CA ASP A 166 -12.89 79.66 -43.75
C ASP A 166 -13.56 79.60 -45.14
N GLY A 167 -12.85 80.13 -46.16
CA GLY A 167 -13.25 80.04 -47.56
C GLY A 167 -13.39 78.61 -48.08
N ASP A 168 -12.49 77.68 -47.76
CA ASP A 168 -12.58 76.28 -48.19
C ASP A 168 -13.68 75.53 -47.42
N GLU A 169 -13.86 75.84 -46.15
CA GLU A 169 -14.92 75.30 -45.32
C GLU A 169 -16.30 75.62 -45.89
N ILE A 170 -16.56 76.90 -46.16
CA ILE A 170 -17.85 77.31 -46.73
C ILE A 170 -18.01 76.83 -48.17
N ASN A 171 -16.96 76.90 -49.00
CA ASN A 171 -17.10 76.66 -50.44
C ASN A 171 -17.00 75.18 -50.83
N LEU A 172 -16.09 74.42 -50.21
CA LEU A 172 -15.74 73.06 -50.57
C LEU A 172 -16.33 72.02 -49.61
N HIS A 173 -16.09 72.17 -48.31
CA HIS A 173 -16.34 71.12 -47.31
C HIS A 173 -17.74 71.19 -46.67
N LYS A 174 -18.35 72.38 -46.65
CA LYS A 174 -19.65 72.68 -46.01
C LYS A 174 -19.66 72.55 -44.49
N THR A 175 -18.50 72.71 -43.87
CA THR A 175 -18.29 72.82 -42.41
C THR A 175 -18.61 74.23 -41.90
N ASP A 176 -18.69 74.40 -40.57
CA ASP A 176 -18.97 75.68 -39.88
C ASP A 176 -17.65 76.35 -39.46
N PRO A 177 -17.19 77.42 -40.13
CA PRO A 177 -15.87 78.05 -39.92
C PRO A 177 -15.71 78.80 -38.59
N LEU A 178 -16.62 78.57 -37.65
CA LEU A 178 -16.59 79.12 -36.30
C LEU A 178 -16.35 78.04 -35.24
N LEU A 179 -16.30 76.79 -35.68
CA LEU A 179 -16.20 75.61 -34.84
C LEU A 179 -15.11 74.74 -35.42
N ASP A 180 -14.05 74.55 -34.64
CA ASP A 180 -12.96 73.66 -34.98
C ASP A 180 -13.43 72.20 -35.18
N ASP A 181 -14.61 71.87 -34.64
CA ASP A 181 -15.34 70.60 -34.76
C ASP A 181 -16.82 70.90 -35.06
N SER A 182 -17.22 70.71 -36.31
CA SER A 182 -18.53 71.10 -36.85
C SER A 182 -19.69 70.25 -36.32
N ASP A 183 -19.49 68.96 -36.10
CA ASP A 183 -20.54 68.03 -35.65
C ASP A 183 -20.47 67.66 -34.15
N GLN A 184 -19.43 68.14 -33.47
CA GLN A 184 -19.20 68.11 -32.03
C GLN A 184 -18.97 66.71 -31.45
N ASP A 185 -18.27 65.86 -32.20
CA ASP A 185 -17.87 64.53 -31.74
C ASP A 185 -16.49 64.49 -31.04
N GLY A 186 -15.71 65.57 -31.14
CA GLY A 186 -14.39 65.70 -30.55
C GLY A 186 -13.23 65.48 -31.53
N LEU A 187 -13.46 65.34 -32.83
CA LEU A 187 -12.46 65.51 -33.88
C LEU A 187 -12.60 66.87 -34.54
N ILE A 188 -11.46 67.45 -34.89
CA ILE A 188 -11.48 68.71 -35.63
C ILE A 188 -11.65 68.44 -37.13
N ASP A 189 -12.37 69.30 -37.83
CA ASP A 189 -12.79 69.10 -39.22
C ASP A 189 -11.60 68.82 -40.16
N SER A 190 -10.48 69.51 -39.93
CA SER A 190 -9.25 69.30 -40.69
C SER A 190 -8.65 67.90 -40.51
N ASP A 191 -8.72 67.32 -39.32
CA ASP A 191 -8.18 65.99 -39.02
C ASP A 191 -9.12 64.91 -39.57
N GLU A 192 -10.43 65.12 -39.50
CA GLU A 192 -11.42 64.27 -40.15
C GLU A 192 -11.19 64.17 -41.66
N LEU A 193 -11.02 65.31 -42.35
CA LEU A 193 -10.78 65.31 -43.78
C LEU A 193 -9.39 64.80 -44.16
N ASN A 194 -8.35 65.18 -43.41
CA ASN A 194 -6.97 64.93 -43.82
C ASN A 194 -6.38 63.62 -43.28
N ILE A 195 -6.76 63.23 -42.07
CA ILE A 195 -6.20 62.08 -41.34
C ILE A 195 -7.18 60.91 -41.40
N HIS A 196 -8.39 61.08 -40.85
CA HIS A 196 -9.32 59.97 -40.58
C HIS A 196 -10.19 59.59 -41.78
N LYS A 197 -10.40 60.53 -42.72
CA LYS A 197 -11.25 60.40 -43.91
C LYS A 197 -12.74 60.21 -43.58
N THR A 198 -13.17 60.73 -42.43
CA THR A 198 -14.56 60.81 -41.97
C THR A 198 -15.29 62.02 -42.55
N ASP A 199 -16.61 62.10 -42.37
CA ASP A 199 -17.42 63.23 -42.81
C ASP A 199 -17.60 64.24 -41.66
N PRO A 200 -16.97 65.43 -41.71
CA PRO A 200 -16.96 66.40 -40.61
C PRO A 200 -18.31 67.09 -40.32
N ASN A 201 -19.40 66.53 -40.86
CA ASN A 201 -20.76 66.98 -40.59
C ASN A 201 -21.64 65.83 -40.07
N SER A 202 -21.01 64.70 -39.75
CA SER A 202 -21.63 63.48 -39.31
C SER A 202 -20.81 62.89 -38.17
N ALA A 203 -21.24 63.19 -36.94
CA ALA A 203 -20.69 62.68 -35.68
C ALA A 203 -20.81 61.14 -35.51
N ASP A 204 -20.97 60.38 -36.59
CA ASP A 204 -21.07 58.92 -36.70
C ASP A 204 -21.07 58.63 -38.22
N THR A 205 -19.89 58.56 -38.82
CA THR A 205 -19.71 58.47 -40.27
C THR A 205 -20.22 57.15 -40.82
N ASP A 206 -20.01 56.05 -40.11
CA ASP A 206 -20.33 54.71 -40.58
C ASP A 206 -21.69 54.16 -40.08
N GLN A 207 -22.34 54.90 -39.18
CA GLN A 207 -23.69 54.71 -38.65
C GLN A 207 -23.83 53.51 -37.71
N ASP A 208 -22.79 53.22 -36.94
CA ASP A 208 -22.78 52.11 -35.99
C ASP A 208 -23.27 52.47 -34.58
N SER A 209 -23.49 53.76 -34.30
CA SER A 209 -23.91 54.38 -33.02
C SER A 209 -22.79 54.79 -32.06
N LEU A 210 -21.52 54.65 -32.42
CA LEU A 210 -20.43 55.41 -31.84
C LEU A 210 -20.16 56.68 -32.66
N ASP A 211 -19.62 57.69 -32.00
CA ASP A 211 -19.19 58.90 -32.67
C ASP A 211 -17.70 58.83 -33.03
N ASP A 212 -17.31 59.38 -34.19
CA ASP A 212 -15.97 59.18 -34.77
C ASP A 212 -14.88 59.66 -33.79
N GLY A 213 -15.15 60.72 -33.04
CA GLY A 213 -14.30 61.20 -31.96
C GLY A 213 -14.15 60.26 -30.77
N SER A 214 -15.20 59.56 -30.34
CA SER A 214 -15.09 58.50 -29.34
C SER A 214 -14.29 57.31 -29.87
N GLU A 215 -14.51 56.93 -31.13
CA GLU A 215 -13.78 55.85 -31.79
C GLU A 215 -12.29 56.15 -31.88
N VAL A 216 -11.89 57.36 -32.27
CA VAL A 216 -10.47 57.71 -32.40
C VAL A 216 -9.81 58.01 -31.05
N ASN A 217 -10.44 58.84 -30.21
CA ASN A 217 -9.81 59.35 -28.99
C ASN A 217 -9.97 58.39 -27.80
N ILE A 218 -11.09 57.66 -27.70
CA ILE A 218 -11.48 56.85 -26.53
C ILE A 218 -11.39 55.35 -26.77
N LEU A 219 -11.56 54.84 -27.99
CA LEU A 219 -11.48 53.38 -28.24
C LEU A 219 -10.24 53.01 -29.07
N GLY A 220 -9.84 53.86 -30.00
CA GLY A 220 -8.79 53.59 -30.98
C GLY A 220 -9.25 52.71 -32.15
N THR A 221 -10.57 52.69 -32.42
CA THR A 221 -11.22 51.97 -33.51
C THR A 221 -11.21 52.79 -34.81
N ASP A 222 -11.57 52.16 -35.94
CA ASP A 222 -11.60 52.75 -37.27
C ASP A 222 -13.00 53.35 -37.54
N PRO A 223 -13.17 54.69 -37.52
CA PRO A 223 -14.48 55.35 -37.63
C PRO A 223 -15.17 55.24 -39.00
N LEU A 224 -14.60 54.42 -39.89
CA LEU A 224 -15.16 54.09 -41.20
C LEU A 224 -15.68 52.66 -41.26
N ASN A 225 -15.56 51.91 -40.18
CA ASN A 225 -15.82 50.48 -40.16
C ASN A 225 -16.39 50.01 -38.81
N PHE A 226 -17.70 49.79 -38.81
CA PHE A 226 -18.52 49.34 -37.68
C PHE A 226 -18.07 48.08 -36.92
N ASP A 227 -17.05 47.38 -37.42
CA ASP A 227 -16.40 46.19 -36.85
C ASP A 227 -14.91 46.27 -37.21
N SER A 228 -14.17 47.03 -36.41
CA SER A 228 -12.81 47.46 -36.72
C SER A 228 -11.79 46.32 -36.79
N ASP A 229 -11.94 45.30 -35.93
CA ASP A 229 -11.01 44.18 -35.86
C ASP A 229 -11.48 42.94 -36.66
N GLY A 230 -12.74 42.93 -37.09
CA GLY A 230 -13.35 41.92 -37.96
C GLY A 230 -13.70 40.63 -37.22
N ASP A 231 -13.85 40.66 -35.90
CA ASP A 231 -14.17 39.49 -35.09
C ASP A 231 -15.67 39.12 -35.10
N GLY A 232 -16.51 40.06 -35.56
CA GLY A 232 -17.96 39.90 -35.73
C GLY A 232 -18.82 40.49 -34.61
N ILE A 233 -18.22 41.13 -33.61
CA ILE A 233 -18.84 42.11 -32.71
C ILE A 233 -18.70 43.49 -33.36
N ILE A 234 -19.65 44.39 -33.11
CA ILE A 234 -19.56 45.77 -33.65
C ILE A 234 -18.95 46.64 -32.56
N ASP A 235 -18.15 47.63 -32.94
CA ASP A 235 -17.37 48.47 -32.02
C ASP A 235 -18.19 49.01 -30.82
N PRO A 236 -19.45 49.48 -30.95
CA PRO A 236 -20.25 49.92 -29.79
C PRO A 236 -20.60 48.82 -28.78
N LEU A 237 -20.55 47.55 -29.19
CA LEU A 237 -20.88 46.40 -28.34
C LEU A 237 -19.63 45.67 -27.85
N GLU A 238 -18.44 46.17 -28.20
CA GLU A 238 -17.18 45.76 -27.60
C GLU A 238 -17.17 46.11 -26.10
N ASP A 239 -16.34 45.37 -25.36
CA ASP A 239 -16.07 45.53 -23.92
C ASP A 239 -14.55 45.60 -23.80
N SER A 240 -14.02 46.81 -24.05
CA SER A 240 -12.61 47.06 -24.34
C SER A 240 -11.69 46.75 -23.17
N ASP A 241 -12.16 46.90 -21.93
CA ASP A 241 -11.41 46.54 -20.72
C ASP A 241 -11.86 45.23 -20.07
N SER A 242 -12.87 44.58 -20.66
CA SER A 242 -13.38 43.26 -20.28
C SER A 242 -13.98 43.23 -18.87
N ASP A 243 -14.59 44.32 -18.44
CA ASP A 243 -15.20 44.44 -17.13
C ASP A 243 -16.66 43.93 -17.07
N GLY A 244 -17.27 43.68 -18.23
CA GLY A 244 -18.64 43.18 -18.39
C GLY A 244 -19.67 44.25 -18.72
N ILE A 245 -19.26 45.50 -18.98
CA ILE A 245 -20.06 46.58 -19.53
C ILE A 245 -19.54 46.86 -20.95
N SER A 246 -20.43 47.04 -21.92
CA SER A 246 -19.98 47.45 -23.26
C SER A 246 -19.49 48.90 -23.25
N ASP A 247 -18.56 49.26 -24.14
CA ASP A 247 -17.99 50.59 -24.27
C ASP A 247 -19.09 51.67 -24.40
N VAL A 248 -20.16 51.39 -25.16
CA VAL A 248 -21.30 52.31 -25.30
C VAL A 248 -22.14 52.44 -24.03
N GLU A 249 -22.16 51.44 -23.16
CA GLU A 249 -22.87 51.45 -21.87
C GLU A 249 -22.10 52.23 -20.79
N GLU A 250 -20.79 52.14 -20.77
CA GLU A 250 -19.93 52.99 -19.93
C GLU A 250 -20.02 54.46 -20.34
N LEU A 251 -19.97 54.72 -21.66
CA LEU A 251 -20.20 56.06 -22.21
C LEU A 251 -21.63 56.58 -21.90
N LYS A 252 -22.61 55.69 -21.63
CA LYS A 252 -23.99 56.05 -21.24
C LYS A 252 -24.19 56.38 -19.78
N TYR A 253 -23.27 56.03 -18.87
CA TYR A 253 -23.49 56.20 -17.42
C TYR A 253 -23.56 57.66 -16.94
N ILE A 254 -23.50 58.65 -17.85
CA ILE A 254 -23.70 60.07 -17.54
C ILE A 254 -24.56 60.74 -18.60
N ARG A 255 -25.85 60.94 -18.28
CA ARG A 255 -26.71 61.86 -19.03
C ARG A 255 -27.00 63.11 -18.21
N ASP A 256 -26.05 64.04 -18.17
CA ASP A 256 -26.40 65.46 -18.09
C ASP A 256 -25.55 66.25 -19.08
N ARG A 257 -26.20 66.76 -20.13
CA ARG A 257 -25.59 67.56 -21.19
C ARG A 257 -25.27 68.95 -20.65
N THR A 258 -24.25 69.07 -19.79
CA THR A 258 -23.49 70.31 -19.50
C THR A 258 -22.23 69.98 -18.67
N GLY A 259 -21.07 69.81 -19.31
CA GLY A 259 -19.74 69.85 -18.69
C GLY A 259 -19.13 68.50 -18.24
N PRO A 260 -17.82 68.46 -17.91
CA PRO A 260 -17.08 67.23 -17.69
C PRO A 260 -17.41 66.66 -16.31
N ILE A 261 -18.20 65.60 -16.30
CA ILE A 261 -18.45 64.74 -15.14
C ILE A 261 -17.58 63.49 -15.37
N HIS A 262 -16.82 63.09 -14.35
CA HIS A 262 -15.94 61.91 -14.40
C HIS A 262 -16.74 60.66 -14.83
N LYS A 263 -16.49 60.21 -16.06
CA LYS A 263 -17.05 59.00 -16.69
C LYS A 263 -16.35 57.75 -16.11
N THR A 264 -17.02 56.60 -16.12
CA THR A 264 -16.29 55.32 -16.14
C THR A 264 -15.48 55.30 -17.44
N ASP A 265 -14.25 54.84 -17.38
CA ASP A 265 -13.32 54.87 -18.52
C ASP A 265 -13.33 53.51 -19.20
N PRO A 266 -13.81 53.36 -20.45
CA PRO A 266 -13.92 52.07 -21.15
C PRO A 266 -12.62 51.30 -21.39
N ARG A 267 -11.50 51.87 -20.92
CA ARG A 267 -10.18 51.26 -20.95
C ARG A 267 -9.66 50.90 -19.56
N VAL A 268 -10.43 51.15 -18.50
CA VAL A 268 -10.03 51.01 -17.10
C VAL A 268 -11.15 50.32 -16.33
N ALA A 269 -11.00 49.01 -16.20
CA ALA A 269 -12.00 48.16 -15.57
C ALA A 269 -12.41 48.60 -14.15
N ASP A 270 -11.52 49.24 -13.36
CA ASP A 270 -11.80 49.71 -12.00
C ASP A 270 -11.55 51.23 -11.92
N THR A 271 -12.63 52.01 -12.04
CA THR A 271 -12.56 53.47 -12.17
C THR A 271 -12.16 54.15 -10.86
N ASP A 272 -12.61 53.66 -9.69
CA ASP A 272 -12.37 54.31 -8.40
C ASP A 272 -11.26 53.68 -7.53
N ASN A 273 -10.68 52.59 -8.02
CA ASN A 273 -9.54 51.85 -7.48
C ASN A 273 -9.80 51.28 -6.08
N ASP A 274 -10.99 50.77 -5.82
CA ASP A 274 -11.34 50.06 -4.58
C ASP A 274 -11.13 48.54 -4.65
N GLY A 275 -10.81 48.02 -5.84
CA GLY A 275 -10.55 46.61 -6.09
C GLY A 275 -11.71 45.86 -6.75
N LEU A 276 -12.84 46.50 -7.03
CA LEU A 276 -13.92 45.95 -7.83
C LEU A 276 -13.92 46.63 -9.21
N ASN A 277 -14.33 45.90 -10.24
CA ASN A 277 -14.49 46.50 -11.55
C ASN A 277 -15.89 47.10 -11.71
N ASP A 278 -16.04 48.09 -12.57
CA ASP A 278 -17.27 48.89 -12.67
C ASP A 278 -18.46 47.98 -13.05
N GLY A 279 -18.22 46.99 -13.92
CA GLY A 279 -19.16 45.92 -14.26
C GLY A 279 -19.68 45.09 -13.10
N VAL A 280 -18.84 44.66 -12.16
CA VAL A 280 -19.23 43.93 -10.95
C VAL A 280 -20.05 44.82 -10.03
N GLU A 281 -19.58 46.04 -9.79
CA GLU A 281 -20.26 46.97 -8.90
C GLU A 281 -21.69 47.25 -9.37
N ILE A 282 -21.88 47.43 -10.67
CA ILE A 282 -23.19 47.69 -11.26
C ILE A 282 -24.05 46.43 -11.34
N ASN A 283 -23.51 45.35 -11.90
CA ASN A 283 -24.32 44.19 -12.31
C ASN A 283 -24.45 43.11 -11.23
N VAL A 284 -23.52 43.05 -10.26
CA VAL A 284 -23.45 42.00 -9.24
C VAL A 284 -23.79 42.56 -7.85
N LEU A 285 -23.05 43.56 -7.37
CA LEU A 285 -23.14 44.04 -5.99
C LEU A 285 -24.12 45.20 -5.81
N GLY A 286 -24.37 45.98 -6.86
CA GLY A 286 -25.22 47.18 -6.82
C GLY A 286 -24.60 48.38 -6.10
N THR A 287 -23.27 48.42 -6.02
CA THR A 287 -22.44 49.51 -5.48
C THR A 287 -22.21 50.60 -6.55
N LYS A 288 -21.45 51.65 -6.23
CA LYS A 288 -21.28 52.82 -7.09
C LYS A 288 -19.83 52.91 -7.61
N PRO A 289 -19.60 52.80 -8.93
CA PRO A 289 -18.26 52.70 -9.54
C PRO A 289 -17.43 54.00 -9.56
N LEU A 290 -17.87 55.01 -8.83
CA LEU A 290 -17.18 56.30 -8.74
C LEU A 290 -16.84 56.64 -7.28
N THR A 291 -17.17 55.77 -6.32
CA THR A 291 -16.98 55.99 -4.89
C THR A 291 -16.60 54.72 -4.16
N GLN A 292 -15.34 54.65 -3.71
CA GLN A 292 -14.75 53.51 -2.97
C GLN A 292 -15.54 53.01 -1.74
N ASP A 293 -16.50 53.77 -1.21
CA ASP A 293 -17.35 53.39 -0.07
C ASP A 293 -18.77 53.90 -0.37
N SER A 294 -19.60 53.01 -0.92
CA SER A 294 -20.91 53.36 -1.47
C SER A 294 -21.94 53.68 -0.40
N ASP A 295 -21.84 53.09 0.78
CA ASP A 295 -22.84 53.17 1.85
C ASP A 295 -22.41 54.04 3.04
N GLY A 296 -21.12 54.37 3.12
CA GLY A 296 -20.50 55.29 4.07
C GLY A 296 -20.20 54.68 5.44
N ASP A 297 -20.08 53.36 5.56
CA ASP A 297 -19.87 52.67 6.82
C ASP A 297 -18.39 52.62 7.28
N GLY A 298 -17.46 52.89 6.35
CA GLY A 298 -16.03 52.98 6.57
C GLY A 298 -15.21 51.75 6.17
N ILE A 299 -15.82 50.72 5.56
CA ILE A 299 -15.17 49.68 4.76
C ILE A 299 -15.31 50.08 3.27
N ILE A 300 -14.30 49.82 2.46
CA ILE A 300 -14.41 50.08 1.01
C ILE A 300 -15.16 48.93 0.34
N ASP A 301 -15.88 49.16 -0.75
CA ASP A 301 -16.80 48.16 -1.29
C ASP A 301 -16.05 46.84 -1.65
N GLY A 302 -14.80 46.91 -2.13
CA GLY A 302 -13.97 45.71 -2.36
C GLY A 302 -13.50 44.93 -1.11
N ASP A 303 -13.45 45.56 0.07
CA ASP A 303 -13.04 44.93 1.34
C ASP A 303 -14.26 44.37 2.13
N GLU A 304 -15.49 44.56 1.64
CA GLU A 304 -16.71 43.98 2.21
C GLU A 304 -16.74 42.44 2.05
N ASP A 305 -17.55 41.76 2.87
CA ASP A 305 -17.79 40.31 2.83
C ASP A 305 -19.31 40.10 2.68
N SER A 306 -19.79 40.23 1.44
CA SER A 306 -21.20 40.36 1.12
C SER A 306 -22.04 39.13 1.47
N ASP A 307 -21.45 37.92 1.45
CA ASP A 307 -22.13 36.66 1.76
C ASP A 307 -21.73 36.01 3.09
N SER A 308 -20.78 36.62 3.82
CA SER A 308 -20.33 36.25 5.15
C SER A 308 -19.63 34.90 5.24
N ASP A 309 -18.88 34.53 4.21
CA ASP A 309 -18.12 33.28 4.15
C ASP A 309 -16.67 33.43 4.65
N GLY A 310 -16.21 34.67 4.83
CA GLY A 310 -14.90 35.03 5.36
C GLY A 310 -13.84 35.40 4.32
N LEU A 311 -14.21 35.56 3.05
CA LEU A 311 -13.43 36.25 2.01
C LEU A 311 -13.99 37.66 1.77
N SER A 312 -13.19 38.57 1.22
CA SER A 312 -13.70 39.86 0.78
C SER A 312 -14.15 39.80 -0.68
N ASP A 313 -15.11 40.62 -1.06
CA ASP A 313 -15.69 40.67 -2.40
C ASP A 313 -14.60 40.81 -3.48
N ALA A 314 -13.58 41.64 -3.24
CA ALA A 314 -12.43 41.78 -4.13
C ALA A 314 -11.50 40.56 -4.13
N ASP A 315 -11.26 39.88 -3.00
CA ASP A 315 -10.45 38.66 -2.95
C ASP A 315 -11.16 37.51 -3.69
N GLU A 316 -12.47 37.39 -3.52
CA GLU A 316 -13.31 36.43 -4.23
C GLU A 316 -13.23 36.63 -5.73
N LEU A 317 -13.41 37.86 -6.23
CA LEU A 317 -13.38 38.12 -7.66
C LEU A 317 -11.98 38.13 -8.25
N ASN A 318 -10.99 38.70 -7.57
CA ASN A 318 -9.66 38.91 -8.15
C ASN A 318 -8.71 37.74 -7.92
N VAL A 319 -8.78 37.11 -6.76
CA VAL A 319 -7.83 36.06 -6.35
C VAL A 319 -8.43 34.68 -6.58
N HIS A 320 -9.66 34.46 -6.14
CA HIS A 320 -10.26 33.12 -6.07
C HIS A 320 -11.27 32.82 -7.19
N LYS A 321 -11.68 33.87 -7.92
CA LYS A 321 -12.69 33.85 -8.99
C LYS A 321 -14.05 33.29 -8.54
N THR A 322 -14.39 33.36 -7.25
CA THR A 322 -15.64 32.90 -6.64
C THR A 322 -16.71 33.99 -6.68
N ASN A 323 -17.94 33.65 -6.27
CA ASN A 323 -19.07 34.56 -6.36
C ASN A 323 -19.33 35.30 -5.04
N PRO A 324 -19.13 36.64 -4.98
CA PRO A 324 -19.17 37.39 -3.73
C PRO A 324 -20.55 37.51 -3.07
N VAL A 325 -21.61 37.00 -3.70
CA VAL A 325 -22.95 36.95 -3.13
C VAL A 325 -23.46 35.52 -2.88
N ILE A 326 -22.62 34.52 -3.10
CA ILE A 326 -22.92 33.10 -2.91
C ILE A 326 -21.77 32.44 -2.16
N ASN A 327 -22.02 32.19 -0.88
CA ASN A 327 -21.05 31.66 0.07
C ASN A 327 -20.52 30.23 -0.21
N ASP A 328 -20.86 29.62 -1.34
CA ASP A 328 -20.59 28.23 -1.74
C ASP A 328 -20.79 28.15 -3.26
N THR A 329 -19.71 28.39 -4.00
CA THR A 329 -19.70 28.59 -5.45
C THR A 329 -20.07 27.30 -6.20
N ASP A 330 -19.51 26.16 -5.82
CA ASP A 330 -19.74 24.87 -6.48
C ASP A 330 -20.90 24.05 -5.90
N ARG A 331 -21.41 24.43 -4.73
CA ARG A 331 -22.55 23.85 -4.03
C ARG A 331 -22.31 22.45 -3.50
N ASP A 332 -21.09 22.12 -3.12
CA ASP A 332 -20.74 20.86 -2.48
C ASP A 332 -21.11 20.85 -0.97
N GLY A 333 -21.25 22.03 -0.35
CA GLY A 333 -21.59 22.22 1.05
C GLY A 333 -20.42 22.60 1.98
N LEU A 334 -19.25 22.94 1.46
CA LEU A 334 -18.24 23.82 2.06
C LEU A 334 -18.47 25.26 1.56
N SER A 335 -18.01 26.25 2.32
CA SER A 335 -18.02 27.62 1.83
C SER A 335 -16.70 27.97 1.18
N ASP A 336 -16.68 28.89 0.22
CA ASP A 336 -15.47 29.23 -0.53
C ASP A 336 -14.34 29.66 0.43
N GLY A 337 -14.68 30.45 1.45
CA GLY A 337 -13.78 30.80 2.54
C GLY A 337 -13.30 29.62 3.40
N ASP A 338 -14.12 28.61 3.66
CA ASP A 338 -13.72 27.40 4.40
C ASP A 338 -12.78 26.53 3.56
N GLU A 339 -13.06 26.41 2.27
CA GLU A 339 -12.22 25.70 1.30
C GLU A 339 -10.84 26.33 1.20
N ILE A 340 -10.77 27.65 1.01
CA ILE A 340 -9.50 28.36 0.84
C ILE A 340 -8.71 28.41 2.15
N HIS A 341 -9.36 28.69 3.28
CA HIS A 341 -8.64 28.89 4.54
C HIS A 341 -8.34 27.59 5.28
N ASN A 342 -9.28 26.66 5.35
CA ASN A 342 -9.22 25.50 6.23
C ASN A 342 -8.84 24.20 5.49
N HIS A 343 -9.41 23.96 4.31
CA HIS A 343 -9.29 22.67 3.62
C HIS A 343 -8.30 22.66 2.45
N LYS A 344 -7.95 23.84 1.93
CA LYS A 344 -7.10 24.06 0.75
C LYS A 344 -7.65 23.39 -0.53
N THR A 345 -8.98 23.26 -0.61
CA THR A 345 -9.72 22.74 -1.77
C THR A 345 -10.00 23.83 -2.79
N ASN A 346 -10.51 23.45 -3.97
CA ASN A 346 -10.83 24.35 -5.06
C ASN A 346 -12.35 24.65 -5.06
N PRO A 347 -12.78 25.89 -4.74
CA PRO A 347 -14.20 26.25 -4.59
C PRO A 347 -15.04 26.23 -5.88
N HIS A 348 -14.43 25.82 -7.00
CA HIS A 348 -15.10 25.63 -8.28
C HIS A 348 -15.36 24.17 -8.62
N LEU A 349 -14.86 23.24 -7.80
CA LEU A 349 -14.89 21.81 -8.05
C LEU A 349 -15.43 21.10 -6.82
N THR A 350 -16.61 20.50 -6.98
CA THR A 350 -17.22 19.71 -5.90
C THR A 350 -16.36 18.52 -5.45
N ASP A 351 -15.35 18.17 -6.24
CA ASP A 351 -14.36 17.10 -6.06
C ASP A 351 -13.01 17.67 -6.55
N THR A 352 -12.17 18.11 -5.62
CA THR A 352 -10.95 18.88 -5.90
C THR A 352 -9.85 18.01 -6.53
N ASP A 353 -9.66 16.79 -6.05
CA ASP A 353 -8.59 15.91 -6.51
C ASP A 353 -9.01 14.94 -7.62
N GLY A 354 -10.31 14.84 -7.88
CA GLY A 354 -10.90 14.11 -8.99
C GLY A 354 -10.98 12.61 -8.77
N ASP A 355 -10.97 12.14 -7.53
CA ASP A 355 -11.07 10.72 -7.20
C ASP A 355 -12.52 10.18 -7.24
N GLY A 356 -13.51 11.08 -7.28
CA GLY A 356 -14.93 10.79 -7.33
C GLY A 356 -15.67 10.91 -6.00
N LEU A 357 -15.00 11.30 -4.91
CA LEU A 357 -15.61 11.78 -3.67
C LEU A 357 -15.79 13.29 -3.72
N VAL A 358 -16.85 13.79 -3.07
CA VAL A 358 -17.03 15.24 -2.93
C VAL A 358 -16.30 15.74 -1.69
N ASP A 359 -15.65 16.90 -1.77
CA ASP A 359 -14.78 17.47 -0.73
C ASP A 359 -15.48 17.54 0.63
N THR A 360 -16.76 17.91 0.64
CA THR A 360 -17.61 17.88 1.84
C THR A 360 -17.69 16.49 2.49
N ASP A 361 -17.86 15.41 1.72
CA ASP A 361 -17.97 14.05 2.25
C ASP A 361 -16.61 13.54 2.75
N GLU A 362 -15.53 13.89 2.07
CA GLU A 362 -14.17 13.60 2.54
C GLU A 362 -13.89 14.23 3.90
N VAL A 363 -14.14 15.53 4.02
CA VAL A 363 -13.92 16.26 5.28
C VAL A 363 -14.87 15.78 6.38
N LYS A 364 -16.17 15.62 6.08
CA LYS A 364 -17.19 15.40 7.12
C LYS A 364 -17.44 13.92 7.42
N LEU A 365 -17.45 13.04 6.42
CA LEU A 365 -17.82 11.63 6.54
C LEU A 365 -16.58 10.72 6.62
N HIS A 366 -15.65 10.82 5.67
CA HIS A 366 -14.56 9.85 5.50
C HIS A 366 -13.28 10.21 6.27
N LYS A 367 -13.08 11.50 6.58
CA LYS A 367 -11.88 12.05 7.25
C LYS A 367 -10.60 11.91 6.43
N THR A 368 -10.74 11.95 5.12
CA THR A 368 -9.66 11.96 4.13
C THR A 368 -9.18 13.39 3.84
N ASP A 369 -8.07 13.52 3.10
CA ASP A 369 -7.52 14.80 2.65
C ASP A 369 -8.05 15.09 1.23
N PRO A 370 -9.00 16.02 1.06
CA PRO A 370 -9.68 16.27 -0.22
C PRO A 370 -8.80 16.89 -1.33
N THR A 371 -7.49 16.98 -1.08
CA THR A 371 -6.50 17.45 -2.06
C THR A 371 -5.63 16.33 -2.60
N LEU A 372 -5.86 15.10 -2.15
CA LEU A 372 -5.03 13.93 -2.42
C LEU A 372 -5.91 12.73 -2.77
N VAL A 373 -5.87 12.35 -4.05
CA VAL A 373 -6.54 11.15 -4.58
C VAL A 373 -6.30 9.90 -3.72
N ASP A 374 -5.14 9.80 -3.07
CA ASP A 374 -4.71 8.70 -2.19
C ASP A 374 -4.20 9.32 -0.88
N THR A 375 -5.07 9.35 0.15
CA THR A 375 -4.79 10.04 1.42
C THR A 375 -3.65 9.38 2.21
N ASP A 376 -3.55 8.05 2.21
CA ASP A 376 -2.61 7.31 3.07
C ASP A 376 -1.37 6.75 2.35
N GLY A 377 -1.33 6.89 1.02
CA GLY A 377 -0.18 6.63 0.16
C GLY A 377 -0.01 5.15 -0.21
N ASP A 378 -1.09 4.38 -0.21
CA ASP A 378 -1.07 2.94 -0.45
C ASP A 378 -1.27 2.53 -1.93
N ARG A 379 -1.59 3.52 -2.78
CA ARG A 379 -1.86 3.51 -4.23
C ARG A 379 -3.30 3.26 -4.65
N LEU A 380 -4.24 3.07 -3.73
CA LEU A 380 -5.66 3.11 -4.04
C LEU A 380 -6.18 4.53 -3.90
N SER A 381 -7.24 4.85 -4.65
CA SER A 381 -7.95 6.10 -4.38
C SER A 381 -8.84 5.95 -3.16
N ASP A 382 -9.15 7.05 -2.48
CA ASP A 382 -10.00 7.03 -1.30
C ASP A 382 -11.40 6.44 -1.64
N LEU A 383 -11.93 6.75 -2.83
CA LEU A 383 -13.14 6.10 -3.35
C LEU A 383 -13.00 4.59 -3.57
N ASP A 384 -11.88 4.12 -4.13
CA ASP A 384 -11.64 2.71 -4.36
C ASP A 384 -11.60 1.93 -3.05
N GLU A 385 -10.94 2.48 -2.04
CA GLU A 385 -10.88 1.87 -0.71
C GLU A 385 -12.26 1.77 -0.07
N ILE A 386 -13.09 2.82 -0.17
CA ILE A 386 -14.48 2.76 0.29
C ILE A 386 -15.24 1.67 -0.44
N ASN A 387 -15.06 1.55 -1.75
CA ASN A 387 -15.71 0.52 -2.57
C ASN A 387 -15.22 -0.88 -2.20
N LEU A 388 -13.93 -1.07 -1.91
CA LEU A 388 -13.33 -2.32 -1.47
C LEU A 388 -13.68 -2.65 0.00
N GLY A 389 -14.04 -1.64 0.79
CA GLY A 389 -14.38 -1.76 2.21
C GLY A 389 -13.18 -1.64 3.14
N THR A 390 -12.05 -1.11 2.65
CA THR A 390 -10.86 -0.76 3.42
C THR A 390 -10.98 0.66 4.00
N ASN A 391 -9.95 1.13 4.71
CA ASN A 391 -10.04 2.41 5.41
C ASN A 391 -9.07 3.43 4.79
N PRO A 392 -9.57 4.49 4.12
CA PRO A 392 -8.78 5.41 3.30
C PRO A 392 -7.84 6.35 4.04
N THR A 393 -7.59 6.09 5.32
CA THR A 393 -6.67 6.86 6.15
C THR A 393 -5.65 5.95 6.83
N ASN A 394 -5.56 4.69 6.42
CA ASN A 394 -4.72 3.68 7.01
C ASN A 394 -4.31 2.64 5.96
N ALA A 395 -3.13 2.86 5.39
CA ALA A 395 -2.55 2.09 4.29
C ALA A 395 -2.43 0.57 4.51
N ASP A 396 -2.70 0.06 5.72
CA ASP A 396 -2.70 -1.36 6.09
C ASP A 396 -3.89 -1.56 7.05
N HIS A 397 -5.08 -1.75 6.49
CA HIS A 397 -6.36 -1.80 7.23
C HIS A 397 -6.36 -2.89 8.30
N ASP A 398 -5.87 -4.08 7.96
CA ASP A 398 -5.98 -5.28 8.79
C ASP A 398 -4.75 -5.55 9.68
N LYS A 399 -3.64 -4.84 9.41
CA LYS A 399 -2.36 -4.86 10.14
C LYS A 399 -1.54 -6.12 9.95
N ASP A 400 -1.64 -6.73 8.78
CA ASP A 400 -0.82 -7.88 8.41
C ASP A 400 0.59 -7.50 7.90
N GLY A 401 0.80 -6.21 7.58
CA GLY A 401 2.06 -5.64 7.11
C GLY A 401 2.19 -5.52 5.58
N ILE A 402 1.12 -5.81 4.83
CA ILE A 402 0.95 -5.48 3.41
C ILE A 402 0.06 -4.25 3.33
N HIS A 403 0.28 -3.42 2.31
CA HIS A 403 -0.59 -2.26 2.09
C HIS A 403 -1.80 -2.65 1.26
N ASP A 404 -2.99 -2.10 1.50
CA ASP A 404 -4.26 -2.55 0.90
C ASP A 404 -4.22 -2.55 -0.65
N GLY A 405 -3.56 -1.56 -1.28
CA GLY A 405 -3.33 -1.54 -2.73
C GLY A 405 -2.41 -2.65 -3.28
N ASN A 406 -1.53 -3.20 -2.45
CA ASN A 406 -0.66 -4.35 -2.79
C ASN A 406 -1.21 -5.68 -2.26
N GLU A 407 -2.37 -5.68 -1.61
CA GLU A 407 -3.07 -6.91 -1.28
C GLU A 407 -3.65 -7.57 -2.53
N ASP A 408 -3.92 -8.86 -2.40
CA ASP A 408 -4.56 -9.72 -3.38
C ASP A 408 -5.84 -10.23 -2.72
N LEU A 409 -6.92 -9.45 -2.88
CA LEU A 409 -8.14 -9.59 -2.09
C LEU A 409 -8.90 -10.90 -2.39
N ASP A 410 -8.91 -11.32 -3.65
CA ASP A 410 -9.57 -12.54 -4.10
C ASP A 410 -8.64 -13.75 -4.31
N GLN A 411 -7.33 -13.55 -4.08
CA GLN A 411 -6.28 -14.57 -4.06
C GLN A 411 -5.97 -15.15 -5.45
N ASP A 412 -6.04 -14.31 -6.47
CA ASP A 412 -5.81 -14.69 -7.86
C ASP A 412 -4.38 -14.45 -8.35
N THR A 413 -3.52 -13.85 -7.51
CA THR A 413 -2.12 -13.42 -7.72
C THR A 413 -1.89 -12.05 -8.33
N LEU A 414 -2.93 -11.30 -8.66
CA LEU A 414 -2.84 -9.87 -8.97
C LEU A 414 -3.06 -9.05 -7.69
N THR A 415 -2.54 -7.83 -7.68
CA THR A 415 -2.81 -6.91 -6.57
C THR A 415 -4.04 -6.08 -6.89
N ASN A 416 -4.80 -5.65 -5.88
CA ASN A 416 -5.96 -4.77 -6.04
C ASN A 416 -5.65 -3.56 -6.95
N PHE A 417 -4.47 -2.97 -6.80
CA PHE A 417 -4.00 -1.89 -7.68
C PHE A 417 -3.81 -2.33 -9.15
N ALA A 418 -3.22 -3.50 -9.39
CA ALA A 418 -2.98 -4.00 -10.74
C ALA A 418 -4.31 -4.28 -11.45
N GLU A 419 -5.27 -4.84 -10.73
CA GLU A 419 -6.60 -5.12 -11.25
C GLU A 419 -7.35 -3.84 -11.62
N LEU A 420 -7.47 -2.87 -10.71
CA LEU A 420 -8.20 -1.62 -10.96
C LEU A 420 -7.52 -0.72 -12.01
N TYR A 421 -6.19 -0.65 -12.02
CA TYR A 421 -5.47 0.35 -12.82
C TYR A 421 -4.79 -0.20 -14.06
N THR A 422 -4.39 -1.47 -14.07
CA THR A 422 -3.64 -2.09 -15.19
C THR A 422 -4.52 -3.01 -16.04
N HIS A 423 -5.23 -3.94 -15.42
CA HIS A 423 -5.97 -5.00 -16.10
C HIS A 423 -7.46 -4.72 -16.28
N LYS A 424 -8.01 -3.79 -15.48
CA LYS A 424 -9.44 -3.40 -15.46
C LYS A 424 -10.37 -4.56 -15.08
N THR A 425 -9.87 -5.46 -14.25
CA THR A 425 -10.59 -6.61 -13.65
C THR A 425 -11.23 -6.22 -12.32
N ASP A 426 -12.10 -7.08 -11.77
CA ASP A 426 -12.79 -6.84 -10.49
C ASP A 426 -12.00 -7.47 -9.33
N PRO A 427 -11.39 -6.67 -8.42
CA PRO A 427 -10.57 -7.19 -7.30
C PRO A 427 -11.31 -8.06 -6.28
N LYS A 428 -12.63 -8.21 -6.42
CA LYS A 428 -13.46 -9.07 -5.58
C LYS A 428 -13.81 -10.38 -6.27
N SER A 429 -13.38 -10.58 -7.51
CA SER A 429 -13.77 -11.68 -8.37
C SER A 429 -12.56 -12.20 -9.13
N ALA A 430 -11.97 -13.26 -8.59
CA ALA A 430 -10.78 -13.87 -9.17
C ALA A 430 -10.93 -14.29 -10.64
N ASP A 431 -12.16 -14.45 -11.14
CA ASP A 431 -12.50 -14.80 -12.54
C ASP A 431 -13.48 -13.73 -13.05
N THR A 432 -12.98 -12.70 -13.71
CA THR A 432 -13.78 -11.53 -14.12
C THR A 432 -14.72 -11.85 -15.28
N ASP A 433 -14.28 -12.67 -16.24
CA ASP A 433 -15.04 -12.98 -17.46
C ASP A 433 -15.86 -14.28 -17.40
N GLY A 434 -15.66 -15.09 -16.36
CA GLY A 434 -16.41 -16.29 -16.04
C GLY A 434 -16.00 -17.53 -16.84
N ASP A 435 -14.78 -17.58 -17.36
CA ASP A 435 -14.28 -18.65 -18.21
C ASP A 435 -13.65 -19.84 -17.44
N ARG A 436 -13.47 -19.66 -16.12
CA ARG A 436 -12.87 -20.56 -15.12
C ARG A 436 -11.35 -20.52 -15.02
N LEU A 437 -10.65 -19.64 -15.72
CA LEU A 437 -9.33 -19.19 -15.31
C LEU A 437 -9.50 -18.00 -14.38
N ASN A 438 -8.46 -17.75 -13.60
CA ASN A 438 -8.43 -16.55 -12.78
C ASN A 438 -7.58 -15.49 -13.49
N ASP A 439 -7.88 -14.22 -13.25
CA ASP A 439 -7.33 -13.12 -14.03
C ASP A 439 -5.78 -13.11 -13.94
N GLY A 440 -5.25 -13.43 -12.77
CA GLY A 440 -3.81 -13.60 -12.56
C GLY A 440 -3.19 -14.76 -13.34
N SER A 441 -3.86 -15.90 -13.52
CA SER A 441 -3.36 -16.99 -14.38
C SER A 441 -3.36 -16.60 -15.85
N GLU A 442 -4.39 -15.89 -16.29
CA GLU A 442 -4.49 -15.40 -17.65
C GLU A 442 -3.37 -14.43 -17.98
N VAL A 443 -3.11 -13.47 -17.10
CA VAL A 443 -2.01 -12.51 -17.27
C VAL A 443 -0.64 -13.17 -17.13
N ASN A 444 -0.41 -13.91 -16.02
CA ASN A 444 0.94 -14.36 -15.65
C ASN A 444 1.36 -15.68 -16.30
N ILE A 445 0.41 -16.55 -16.65
CA ILE A 445 0.69 -17.88 -17.20
C ILE A 445 0.36 -17.92 -18.68
N PHE A 446 -0.88 -17.64 -19.08
CA PHE A 446 -1.34 -17.90 -20.45
C PHE A 446 -1.07 -16.75 -21.42
N SER A 447 -0.98 -15.53 -20.91
CA SER A 447 -0.98 -14.29 -21.68
C SER A 447 -2.27 -14.11 -22.51
N THR A 448 -3.40 -14.46 -21.91
CA THR A 448 -4.77 -14.24 -22.42
C THR A 448 -5.36 -12.94 -21.85
N ASP A 449 -6.49 -12.48 -22.39
CA ASP A 449 -7.18 -11.25 -21.97
C ASP A 449 -8.21 -11.59 -20.87
N PRO A 450 -8.00 -11.18 -19.61
CA PRO A 450 -8.87 -11.56 -18.48
C PRO A 450 -10.28 -10.94 -18.52
N LEU A 451 -10.58 -10.15 -19.55
CA LEU A 451 -11.89 -9.59 -19.81
C LEU A 451 -12.66 -10.33 -20.91
N ALA A 452 -12.06 -11.38 -21.50
CA ALA A 452 -12.58 -12.05 -22.68
C ALA A 452 -12.45 -13.57 -22.59
N ALA A 453 -13.58 -14.21 -22.29
CA ALA A 453 -13.66 -15.66 -22.09
C ALA A 453 -13.19 -16.54 -23.25
N ASP A 454 -12.88 -15.97 -24.42
CA ASP A 454 -12.29 -16.62 -25.60
C ASP A 454 -11.39 -15.57 -26.28
N SER A 455 -10.12 -15.53 -25.85
CA SER A 455 -9.17 -14.48 -26.24
C SER A 455 -8.77 -14.54 -27.72
N ASP A 456 -8.73 -15.73 -28.32
CA ASP A 456 -8.26 -15.92 -29.70
C ASP A 456 -9.39 -16.10 -30.74
N GLY A 457 -10.63 -16.27 -30.26
CA GLY A 457 -11.84 -16.33 -31.05
C GLY A 457 -12.05 -17.66 -31.77
N ASP A 458 -11.43 -18.75 -31.32
CA ASP A 458 -11.55 -20.07 -31.94
C ASP A 458 -12.84 -20.82 -31.53
N GLY A 459 -13.56 -20.31 -30.52
CA GLY A 459 -14.81 -20.84 -30.00
C GLY A 459 -14.67 -21.79 -28.81
N ILE A 460 -13.47 -21.97 -28.26
CA ILE A 460 -13.18 -22.62 -26.99
C ILE A 460 -12.83 -21.52 -25.98
N HIS A 461 -13.38 -21.60 -24.76
CA HIS A 461 -12.98 -20.64 -23.73
C HIS A 461 -11.57 -20.95 -23.23
N ASP A 462 -10.79 -19.94 -22.83
CA ASP A 462 -9.38 -20.08 -22.48
C ASP A 462 -9.16 -21.11 -21.32
N GLY A 463 -10.09 -21.22 -20.38
CA GLY A 463 -10.08 -22.24 -19.32
C GLY A 463 -10.41 -23.67 -19.78
N ASN A 464 -11.03 -23.83 -20.94
CA ASN A 464 -11.35 -25.14 -21.54
C ASN A 464 -10.31 -25.61 -22.59
N GLU A 465 -9.32 -24.78 -22.90
CA GLU A 465 -8.15 -25.14 -23.71
C GLU A 465 -7.32 -26.27 -23.05
N ASP A 466 -6.55 -27.00 -23.85
CA ASP A 466 -5.65 -28.08 -23.42
C ASP A 466 -4.24 -27.78 -23.99
N SER A 467 -3.52 -26.92 -23.28
CA SER A 467 -2.32 -26.26 -23.82
C SER A 467 -1.14 -27.22 -24.03
N ASP A 468 -1.07 -28.32 -23.30
CA ASP A 468 -0.02 -29.33 -23.42
C ASP A 468 -0.47 -30.66 -24.05
N SER A 469 -1.76 -30.77 -24.38
CA SER A 469 -2.38 -31.88 -25.09
C SER A 469 -2.33 -33.21 -24.33
N ASP A 470 -2.39 -33.17 -22.99
CA ASP A 470 -2.43 -34.35 -22.14
C ASP A 470 -3.87 -34.88 -21.92
N GLY A 471 -4.87 -34.06 -22.27
CA GLY A 471 -6.30 -34.38 -22.16
C GLY A 471 -7.01 -33.80 -20.93
N LEU A 472 -6.35 -32.96 -20.14
CA LEU A 472 -6.97 -32.08 -19.14
C LEU A 472 -7.14 -30.67 -19.71
N THR A 473 -8.10 -29.92 -19.17
CA THR A 473 -8.24 -28.50 -19.54
C THR A 473 -7.39 -27.64 -18.62
N ASN A 474 -6.93 -26.49 -19.12
CA ASN A 474 -6.15 -25.51 -18.36
C ASN A 474 -6.76 -25.21 -16.98
N ALA A 475 -8.08 -24.98 -16.93
CA ALA A 475 -8.80 -24.74 -15.68
C ALA A 475 -8.89 -25.98 -14.78
N ALA A 476 -9.00 -27.20 -15.33
CA ALA A 476 -9.01 -28.41 -14.52
C ALA A 476 -7.65 -28.62 -13.85
N GLU A 477 -6.58 -28.38 -14.59
CA GLU A 477 -5.21 -28.47 -14.10
C GLU A 477 -4.92 -27.47 -12.98
N LEU A 478 -5.22 -26.19 -13.17
CA LEU A 478 -4.98 -25.18 -12.13
C LEU A 478 -5.92 -25.33 -10.93
N ASN A 479 -7.23 -25.41 -11.18
CA ASN A 479 -8.22 -25.27 -10.11
C ASN A 479 -8.50 -26.58 -9.37
N THR A 480 -8.37 -27.72 -10.04
CA THR A 480 -8.76 -29.03 -9.48
C THR A 480 -7.55 -29.88 -9.12
N HIS A 481 -6.53 -29.88 -9.98
CA HIS A 481 -5.42 -30.81 -9.88
C HIS A 481 -4.11 -30.19 -9.40
N HIS A 482 -4.02 -28.86 -9.45
CA HIS A 482 -2.83 -28.06 -9.14
C HIS A 482 -1.60 -28.53 -9.92
N THR A 483 -1.80 -28.88 -11.19
CA THR A 483 -0.76 -29.26 -12.15
C THR A 483 -0.40 -28.09 -13.05
N ASN A 484 0.69 -28.23 -13.81
CA ASN A 484 1.17 -27.19 -14.72
C ASN A 484 0.55 -27.37 -16.11
N PRO A 485 -0.34 -26.47 -16.55
CA PRO A 485 -1.08 -26.64 -17.81
C PRO A 485 -0.26 -26.57 -19.09
N ARG A 486 1.04 -26.26 -18.98
CA ARG A 486 1.97 -26.20 -20.10
C ARG A 486 2.92 -27.39 -20.13
N ASN A 487 2.71 -28.38 -19.27
CA ASN A 487 3.60 -29.50 -19.12
C ASN A 487 2.83 -30.77 -18.70
N ALA A 488 2.57 -31.61 -19.70
CA ALA A 488 1.79 -32.83 -19.60
C ALA A 488 2.26 -33.85 -18.54
N ASP A 489 3.44 -33.65 -17.94
CA ASP A 489 4.05 -34.47 -16.87
C ASP A 489 4.66 -33.50 -15.86
N THR A 490 3.83 -33.03 -14.93
CA THR A 490 4.15 -31.93 -14.01
C THR A 490 5.35 -32.25 -13.12
N ASP A 491 5.41 -33.47 -12.58
CA ASP A 491 6.45 -33.89 -11.63
C ASP A 491 7.63 -34.63 -12.26
N ARG A 492 7.54 -34.97 -13.55
CA ARG A 492 8.59 -35.56 -14.39
C ARG A 492 8.96 -36.98 -14.01
N ASP A 493 8.01 -37.76 -13.52
CA ASP A 493 8.20 -39.16 -13.19
C ASP A 493 8.03 -40.09 -14.42
N GLY A 494 7.52 -39.54 -15.53
CA GLY A 494 7.30 -40.24 -16.79
C GLY A 494 5.87 -40.73 -17.01
N LEU A 495 4.92 -40.34 -16.16
CA LEU A 495 3.49 -40.44 -16.35
C LEU A 495 2.92 -39.07 -16.73
N SER A 496 1.79 -39.02 -17.42
CA SER A 496 1.13 -37.74 -17.69
C SER A 496 0.10 -37.42 -16.62
N ASP A 497 -0.14 -36.14 -16.36
CA ASP A 497 -1.03 -35.69 -15.29
C ASP A 497 -2.44 -36.31 -15.46
N SER A 498 -2.95 -36.31 -16.69
CA SER A 498 -4.19 -36.99 -17.06
C SER A 498 -4.19 -38.50 -16.79
N ASP A 499 -3.08 -39.21 -17.02
CA ASP A 499 -2.98 -40.66 -16.79
C ASP A 499 -2.99 -40.99 -15.30
N GLU A 500 -2.29 -40.18 -14.52
CA GLU A 500 -2.25 -40.27 -13.08
C GLU A 500 -3.62 -40.02 -12.45
N ILE A 501 -4.29 -38.95 -12.84
CA ILE A 501 -5.62 -38.60 -12.34
C ILE A 501 -6.67 -39.61 -12.80
N ASN A 502 -6.72 -39.94 -14.10
CA ASN A 502 -7.84 -40.68 -14.66
C ASN A 502 -7.69 -42.19 -14.52
N LYS A 503 -6.47 -42.72 -14.68
CA LYS A 503 -6.22 -44.17 -14.72
C LYS A 503 -5.64 -44.72 -13.43
N LEU A 504 -4.60 -44.08 -12.90
CA LEU A 504 -3.77 -44.65 -11.83
C LEU A 504 -4.21 -44.23 -10.43
N LYS A 505 -4.87 -43.07 -10.31
CA LYS A 505 -5.24 -42.40 -9.05
C LYS A 505 -4.03 -42.02 -8.19
N THR A 506 -2.88 -41.80 -8.83
CA THR A 506 -1.66 -41.22 -8.24
C THR A 506 -1.75 -39.69 -8.21
N ASN A 507 -0.81 -39.04 -7.54
CA ASN A 507 -0.77 -37.59 -7.43
C ASN A 507 0.16 -37.00 -8.50
N PRO A 508 -0.38 -36.30 -9.52
CA PRO A 508 0.40 -35.77 -10.65
C PRO A 508 1.41 -34.67 -10.33
N SER A 509 1.42 -34.20 -9.07
CA SER A 509 2.38 -33.22 -8.59
C SER A 509 3.49 -33.83 -7.72
N LEU A 510 3.45 -35.15 -7.50
CA LEU A 510 4.37 -35.88 -6.65
C LEU A 510 4.88 -37.14 -7.35
N ALA A 511 6.12 -37.06 -7.83
CA ALA A 511 6.75 -38.15 -8.55
C ALA A 511 6.82 -39.50 -7.80
N ASP A 512 6.54 -39.52 -6.50
CA ASP A 512 6.47 -40.69 -5.60
C ASP A 512 5.25 -40.47 -4.67
N THR A 513 4.10 -41.03 -5.07
CA THR A 513 2.81 -40.79 -4.42
C THR A 513 2.75 -41.39 -3.01
N ASP A 514 3.27 -42.60 -2.82
CA ASP A 514 3.18 -43.33 -1.54
C ASP A 514 4.40 -43.13 -0.62
N ARG A 515 5.41 -42.40 -1.10
CA ARG A 515 6.61 -41.95 -0.40
C ARG A 515 7.48 -43.10 0.09
N ASP A 516 7.59 -44.13 -0.72
CA ASP A 516 8.45 -45.27 -0.44
C ASP A 516 9.91 -45.05 -0.90
N GLY A 517 10.11 -44.16 -1.86
CA GLY A 517 11.37 -43.79 -2.49
C GLY A 517 11.51 -44.20 -3.96
N LEU A 518 10.56 -44.95 -4.52
CA LEU A 518 10.40 -45.22 -5.95
C LEU A 518 9.43 -44.22 -6.55
N GLY A 519 9.65 -43.82 -7.80
CA GLY A 519 8.68 -42.95 -8.47
C GLY A 519 7.57 -43.74 -9.15
N ASP A 520 6.37 -43.18 -9.26
CA ASP A 520 5.18 -43.92 -9.69
C ASP A 520 5.36 -44.50 -11.11
N GLY A 521 5.97 -43.72 -12.01
CA GLY A 521 6.37 -44.17 -13.34
C GLY A 521 7.43 -45.29 -13.33
N ASP A 522 8.40 -45.26 -12.40
CA ASP A 522 9.43 -46.30 -12.25
C ASP A 522 8.83 -47.60 -11.71
N GLU A 523 7.92 -47.49 -10.75
CA GLU A 523 7.20 -48.61 -10.18
C GLU A 523 6.42 -49.38 -11.23
N LEU A 524 5.60 -48.70 -12.03
CA LEU A 524 4.81 -49.36 -13.07
C LEU A 524 5.66 -49.95 -14.18
N LYS A 525 6.74 -49.26 -14.57
CA LYS A 525 7.54 -49.61 -15.75
C LYS A 525 8.62 -50.63 -15.48
N HIS A 526 9.26 -50.58 -14.32
CA HIS A 526 10.46 -51.34 -14.01
C HIS A 526 10.22 -52.39 -12.92
N HIS A 527 9.38 -52.11 -11.93
CA HIS A 527 9.21 -52.96 -10.75
C HIS A 527 7.88 -53.73 -10.68
N MET A 528 6.88 -53.27 -11.43
CA MET A 528 5.50 -53.77 -11.43
C MET A 528 4.84 -53.72 -10.04
N THR A 529 5.27 -52.77 -9.21
CA THR A 529 4.73 -52.48 -7.89
C THR A 529 3.55 -51.50 -7.98
N ASN A 530 2.86 -51.28 -6.86
CA ASN A 530 1.66 -50.43 -6.82
C ASN A 530 2.01 -49.05 -6.24
N PRO A 531 1.96 -47.98 -7.05
CA PRO A 531 2.38 -46.64 -6.63
C PRO A 531 1.49 -45.96 -5.59
N LEU A 532 0.38 -46.60 -5.22
CA LEU A 532 -0.48 -46.16 -4.12
C LEU A 532 -0.15 -46.85 -2.80
N ARG A 533 0.85 -47.73 -2.78
CA ARG A 533 1.13 -48.63 -1.68
C ARG A 533 2.61 -48.80 -1.47
N ARG A 534 3.06 -48.09 -0.44
CA ARG A 534 4.43 -48.14 0.07
C ARG A 534 5.02 -49.54 0.27
N ASP A 535 4.18 -50.55 0.40
CA ASP A 535 4.49 -51.97 0.59
C ASP A 535 3.47 -52.77 -0.22
N THR A 536 3.84 -53.16 -1.43
CA THR A 536 2.93 -53.78 -2.41
C THR A 536 2.41 -55.12 -1.89
N ASP A 537 3.27 -55.93 -1.28
CA ASP A 537 2.93 -57.29 -0.84
C ASP A 537 2.52 -57.40 0.64
N ASN A 538 2.63 -56.31 1.40
CA ASN A 538 2.24 -56.14 2.80
C ASN A 538 3.07 -56.98 3.79
N ASP A 539 4.36 -57.17 3.52
CA ASP A 539 5.30 -57.85 4.43
C ASP A 539 6.06 -56.92 5.38
N GLY A 540 5.76 -55.63 5.39
CA GLY A 540 6.30 -54.64 6.31
C GLY A 540 7.64 -54.04 5.88
N LEU A 541 8.16 -54.39 4.71
CA LEU A 541 9.20 -53.65 4.00
C LEU A 541 8.54 -52.76 2.95
N SER A 542 9.18 -51.64 2.61
CA SER A 542 8.73 -50.89 1.43
C SER A 542 9.34 -51.45 0.16
N ASP A 543 8.70 -51.26 -0.98
CA ASP A 543 9.14 -51.80 -2.26
C ASP A 543 10.58 -51.33 -2.58
N TRP A 544 10.89 -50.06 -2.30
CA TRP A 544 12.26 -49.53 -2.35
C TRP A 544 13.22 -50.28 -1.43
N ASP A 545 12.81 -50.53 -0.18
CA ASP A 545 13.64 -51.19 0.83
C ASP A 545 13.94 -52.63 0.38
N GLU A 546 13.00 -53.32 -0.26
CA GLU A 546 13.18 -54.64 -0.84
C GLU A 546 14.15 -54.64 -2.02
N ILE A 547 13.93 -53.75 -3.00
CA ILE A 547 14.74 -53.68 -4.22
C ILE A 547 16.16 -53.22 -3.91
N TYR A 548 16.32 -52.13 -3.15
CA TYR A 548 17.61 -51.47 -3.00
C TYR A 548 18.36 -51.88 -1.75
N SER A 549 17.66 -52.13 -0.64
CA SER A 549 18.30 -52.46 0.64
C SER A 549 18.44 -53.97 0.80
N HIS A 550 17.35 -54.71 0.82
CA HIS A 550 17.32 -56.10 1.26
C HIS A 550 17.53 -57.13 0.14
N LYS A 551 17.35 -56.71 -1.12
CA LYS A 551 17.39 -57.58 -2.30
C LYS A 551 16.37 -58.71 -2.22
N THR A 552 15.18 -58.40 -1.71
CA THR A 552 13.99 -59.25 -1.71
C THR A 552 13.08 -58.88 -2.89
N ASP A 553 12.04 -59.67 -3.12
CA ASP A 553 11.10 -59.51 -4.23
C ASP A 553 9.87 -58.75 -3.73
N PRO A 554 9.62 -57.49 -4.18
CA PRO A 554 8.54 -56.65 -3.66
C PRO A 554 7.13 -57.13 -4.02
N LEU A 555 7.03 -58.21 -4.79
CA LEU A 555 5.77 -58.82 -5.18
C LEU A 555 5.50 -60.13 -4.41
N SER A 556 6.37 -60.51 -3.47
CA SER A 556 6.33 -61.81 -2.81
C SER A 556 6.70 -61.74 -1.33
N SER A 557 5.67 -61.73 -0.48
CA SER A 557 5.82 -61.54 0.96
C SER A 557 6.75 -62.55 1.63
N MET A 558 7.68 -62.04 2.43
CA MET A 558 8.52 -62.86 3.30
C MET A 558 7.69 -63.76 4.22
N GLN A 559 8.09 -65.03 4.31
CA GLN A 559 7.41 -65.99 5.19
C GLN A 559 7.92 -65.87 6.63
N PRO A 560 7.06 -66.06 7.65
CA PRO A 560 7.48 -66.02 9.04
C PRO A 560 8.63 -67.00 9.35
N GLY A 561 9.70 -66.49 9.95
CA GLY A 561 10.94 -67.22 10.24
C GLY A 561 12.03 -67.06 9.18
N GLU A 562 11.73 -66.44 8.03
CA GLU A 562 12.76 -66.07 7.05
C GLU A 562 13.66 -64.96 7.59
N LYS A 563 14.96 -65.09 7.33
CA LYS A 563 15.98 -64.15 7.80
C LYS A 563 16.09 -63.00 6.82
N LEU A 564 15.72 -61.81 7.29
CA LEU A 564 15.83 -60.56 6.53
C LEU A 564 17.30 -60.13 6.40
N ALA A 565 18.00 -60.08 7.53
CA ALA A 565 19.36 -59.56 7.59
C ALA A 565 20.15 -60.18 8.75
N GLU A 566 21.47 -60.14 8.60
CA GLU A 566 22.41 -60.32 9.71
C GLU A 566 23.44 -59.19 9.67
N PHE A 567 23.72 -58.61 10.83
CA PHE A 567 24.69 -57.56 10.99
C PHE A 567 25.83 -58.04 11.90
N ASN A 568 27.08 -57.94 11.44
CA ASN A 568 28.24 -58.41 12.18
C ASN A 568 28.79 -57.28 13.08
N VAL A 569 28.52 -57.39 14.37
CA VAL A 569 28.95 -56.44 15.41
C VAL A 569 30.40 -56.70 15.83
N GLY A 570 30.87 -57.95 15.69
CA GLY A 570 32.26 -58.34 15.95
C GLY A 570 32.61 -58.62 17.43
N ALA A 571 31.66 -58.41 18.36
CA ALA A 571 31.79 -58.73 19.77
C ALA A 571 30.51 -59.38 20.31
N ARG A 572 30.63 -60.16 21.39
CA ARG A 572 29.48 -60.88 21.97
C ARG A 572 28.34 -59.94 22.34
N MET A 573 27.13 -60.29 21.93
CA MET A 573 25.92 -59.53 22.23
C MET A 573 25.12 -60.20 23.35
N ARG A 574 25.36 -59.74 24.59
CA ARG A 574 24.53 -60.09 25.75
C ARG A 574 23.37 -59.14 25.98
N THR A 575 23.47 -57.91 25.49
CA THR A 575 22.42 -56.91 25.63
C THR A 575 21.30 -57.18 24.65
N SER A 576 20.11 -56.66 24.96
CA SER A 576 19.00 -56.69 24.02
C SER A 576 19.08 -55.46 23.13
N PRO A 577 18.75 -55.54 21.83
CA PRO A 577 18.60 -54.34 21.02
C PRO A 577 17.31 -53.59 21.41
N ALA A 578 17.29 -52.28 21.17
CA ALA A 578 16.12 -51.41 21.35
C ALA A 578 15.76 -50.73 20.04
N ILE A 579 14.47 -50.51 19.78
CA ILE A 579 13.98 -49.89 18.53
C ILE A 579 13.49 -48.48 18.81
N GLY A 580 14.02 -47.49 18.07
CA GLY A 580 13.54 -46.12 18.06
C GLY A 580 12.25 -45.94 17.28
N ALA A 581 11.57 -44.82 17.50
CA ALA A 581 10.34 -44.45 16.78
C ALA A 581 10.48 -44.45 15.25
N ASP A 582 11.67 -44.15 14.75
CA ASP A 582 12.01 -44.09 13.32
C ASP A 582 12.48 -45.45 12.76
N GLY A 583 12.37 -46.52 13.55
CA GLY A 583 12.87 -47.86 13.21
C GLY A 583 14.37 -48.05 13.44
N THR A 584 15.12 -47.03 13.86
CA THR A 584 16.55 -47.16 14.18
C THR A 584 16.75 -48.17 15.29
N LEU A 585 17.65 -49.13 15.07
CA LEU A 585 18.00 -50.10 16.09
C LEU A 585 19.21 -49.62 16.90
N TYR A 586 19.09 -49.61 18.21
CA TYR A 586 20.17 -49.34 19.13
C TYR A 586 20.64 -50.64 19.76
N GLU A 587 21.88 -51.00 19.51
CA GLU A 587 22.49 -52.22 20.07
C GLU A 587 23.75 -51.87 20.86
N ALA A 588 24.09 -52.73 21.81
CA ALA A 588 25.32 -52.60 22.58
C ALA A 588 26.04 -53.93 22.75
N ASP A 589 27.36 -53.90 22.80
CA ASP A 589 28.18 -55.10 22.88
C ASP A 589 29.17 -55.13 24.06
N GLN A 590 29.75 -56.31 24.28
CA GLN A 590 30.75 -56.51 25.34
C GLN A 590 32.11 -55.84 25.08
N SER A 591 32.38 -55.32 23.88
CA SER A 591 33.55 -54.48 23.64
C SER A 591 33.38 -53.06 24.18
N GLY A 592 32.16 -52.71 24.61
CA GLY A 592 31.86 -51.42 25.22
C GLY A 592 31.31 -50.40 24.24
N VAL A 593 30.81 -50.83 23.08
CA VAL A 593 30.27 -49.96 22.03
C VAL A 593 28.75 -50.04 22.00
N VAL A 594 28.10 -48.88 21.95
CA VAL A 594 26.68 -48.72 21.54
C VAL A 594 26.66 -48.22 20.11
N ARG A 595 25.78 -48.76 19.27
CA ARG A 595 25.58 -48.33 17.89
C ARG A 595 24.12 -48.00 17.63
N ALA A 596 23.91 -47.00 16.79
CA ALA A 596 22.65 -46.82 16.08
C ALA A 596 22.80 -47.40 14.69
N ILE A 597 21.95 -48.36 14.35
CA ILE A 597 21.86 -48.97 13.03
C ILE A 597 20.56 -48.50 12.40
N ASP A 598 20.60 -48.14 11.13
CA ASP A 598 19.43 -47.71 10.40
C ASP A 598 18.31 -48.77 10.39
N ARG A 599 17.09 -48.35 10.04
CA ARG A 599 15.90 -49.22 10.07
C ARG A 599 16.03 -50.48 9.20
N LYS A 600 16.92 -50.43 8.20
CA LYS A 600 17.23 -51.52 7.25
C LYS A 600 18.28 -52.49 7.81
N ASN A 601 18.83 -52.24 8.99
CA ASN A 601 19.89 -53.05 9.60
C ASN A 601 21.16 -53.18 8.73
N GLN A 602 21.52 -52.14 7.99
CA GLN A 602 22.64 -52.16 7.04
C GLN A 602 23.74 -51.15 7.39
N ILE A 603 23.34 -49.97 7.84
CA ILE A 603 24.24 -48.84 8.02
C ILE A 603 24.30 -48.49 9.50
N VAL A 604 25.51 -48.53 10.05
CA VAL A 604 25.79 -47.91 11.35
C VAL A 604 25.73 -46.40 11.16
N LYS A 605 24.68 -45.77 11.65
CA LYS A 605 24.51 -44.30 11.67
C LYS A 605 25.60 -43.65 12.51
N TRP A 606 25.87 -44.22 13.69
CA TRP A 606 26.93 -43.79 14.59
C TRP A 606 27.30 -44.89 15.59
N GLY A 607 28.48 -44.77 16.21
CA GLY A 607 28.92 -45.61 17.31
C GLY A 607 29.52 -44.80 18.45
N PHE A 608 29.27 -45.20 19.69
CA PHE A 608 29.82 -44.60 20.91
C PHE A 608 30.52 -45.65 21.76
N ALA A 609 31.80 -45.43 22.08
CA ALA A 609 32.60 -46.36 22.86
C ALA A 609 32.77 -45.88 24.32
N THR A 610 32.56 -46.80 25.26
CA THR A 610 32.84 -46.63 26.69
C THR A 610 34.13 -47.34 27.08
N LYS A 611 34.56 -47.22 28.35
CA LYS A 611 35.80 -47.86 28.83
C LYS A 611 35.59 -49.27 29.37
N GLY A 612 34.35 -49.73 29.42
CA GLY A 612 33.95 -51.04 29.95
C GLY A 612 32.94 -51.69 29.03
N SER A 613 32.72 -52.99 29.20
CA SER A 613 31.66 -53.69 28.46
C SER A 613 30.29 -53.10 28.79
N ILE A 614 29.37 -53.10 27.82
CA ILE A 614 28.00 -52.68 28.05
C ILE A 614 27.15 -53.94 28.20
N GLU A 615 26.56 -54.12 29.38
CA GLU A 615 25.59 -55.20 29.67
C GLU A 615 24.18 -54.65 29.92
N SER A 616 24.02 -53.33 29.93
CA SER A 616 22.74 -52.63 29.96
C SER A 616 22.17 -52.56 28.55
N THR A 617 20.90 -52.90 28.39
CA THR A 617 20.16 -52.59 27.17
C THR A 617 19.89 -51.07 27.08
N PRO A 618 20.09 -50.43 25.91
CA PRO A 618 19.70 -49.04 25.71
C PRO A 618 18.19 -48.79 25.92
N SER A 619 17.83 -47.68 26.57
CA SER A 619 16.45 -47.22 26.75
C SER A 619 16.25 -45.86 26.10
N ILE A 620 15.10 -45.62 25.46
CA ILE A 620 14.92 -44.48 24.57
C ILE A 620 13.85 -43.53 25.12
N GLY A 621 14.26 -42.31 25.43
CA GLY A 621 13.36 -41.23 25.83
C GLY A 621 12.40 -40.87 24.69
N THR A 622 11.26 -40.30 25.04
CA THR A 622 10.30 -39.77 24.04
C THR A 622 10.90 -38.64 23.20
N ASP A 623 11.94 -37.98 23.71
CA ASP A 623 12.74 -36.96 23.01
C ASP A 623 13.84 -37.56 22.11
N GLY A 624 13.94 -38.88 22.02
CA GLY A 624 14.97 -39.58 21.27
C GLY A 624 16.33 -39.68 21.99
N THR A 625 16.43 -39.35 23.27
CA THR A 625 17.66 -39.57 24.06
C THR A 625 17.85 -41.05 24.36
N VAL A 626 19.07 -41.56 24.18
CA VAL A 626 19.43 -42.95 24.45
C VAL A 626 20.18 -43.05 25.78
N TYR A 627 19.65 -43.81 26.73
CA TYR A 627 20.22 -44.02 28.07
C TYR A 627 20.73 -45.46 28.24
N PHE A 628 21.91 -45.63 28.83
CA PHE A 628 22.45 -46.95 29.16
C PHE A 628 23.50 -46.90 30.28
N GLY A 629 23.66 -48.01 31.00
CA GLY A 629 24.74 -48.24 31.96
C GLY A 629 25.96 -48.94 31.34
N SER A 630 27.14 -48.72 31.91
CA SER A 630 28.37 -49.42 31.52
C SER A 630 29.13 -50.00 32.72
N MET A 631 29.91 -51.05 32.46
CA MET A 631 30.83 -51.63 33.43
C MET A 631 32.00 -50.69 33.77
N ASP A 632 32.12 -49.52 33.14
CA ASP A 632 33.06 -48.47 33.55
C ASP A 632 32.55 -47.56 34.68
N LYS A 633 31.47 -47.99 35.36
CA LYS A 633 30.84 -47.32 36.52
C LYS A 633 30.10 -46.05 36.15
N LYS A 634 29.53 -46.00 34.94
CA LYS A 634 28.81 -44.82 34.46
C LYS A 634 27.46 -45.14 33.87
N VAL A 635 26.60 -44.15 33.97
CA VAL A 635 25.35 -44.03 33.22
C VAL A 635 25.56 -42.97 32.15
N TYR A 636 25.18 -43.25 30.92
CA TYR A 636 25.33 -42.37 29.78
C TYR A 636 23.98 -41.94 29.23
N ALA A 637 23.91 -40.72 28.72
CA ALA A 637 22.84 -40.23 27.86
C ALA A 637 23.41 -39.69 26.56
N LEU A 638 22.92 -40.20 25.43
CA LEU A 638 23.33 -39.80 24.08
C LEU A 638 22.15 -39.21 23.30
N ASP A 639 22.44 -38.29 22.39
CA ASP A 639 21.51 -37.91 21.34
C ASP A 639 21.27 -39.09 20.38
N GLY A 640 20.05 -39.61 20.28
CA GLY A 640 19.77 -40.79 19.47
C GLY A 640 20.02 -40.60 17.97
N LYS A 641 19.90 -39.36 17.46
CA LYS A 641 20.14 -39.08 16.04
C LYS A 641 21.64 -39.02 15.71
N ARG A 642 22.44 -38.39 16.57
CA ARG A 642 23.85 -38.06 16.29
C ARG A 642 24.88 -38.89 17.07
N GLY A 643 24.46 -39.58 18.13
CA GLY A 643 25.35 -40.36 18.99
C GLY A 643 26.23 -39.51 19.93
N PHE A 644 26.00 -38.20 20.00
CA PHE A 644 26.77 -37.32 20.86
C PHE A 644 26.33 -37.44 22.32
N ARG A 645 27.30 -37.51 23.23
CA ARG A 645 27.04 -37.57 24.67
C ARG A 645 26.43 -36.26 25.17
N LYS A 646 25.19 -36.34 25.66
CA LYS A 646 24.51 -35.25 26.37
C LYS A 646 25.07 -35.11 27.79
N TRP A 647 25.11 -36.21 28.54
CA TRP A 647 25.69 -36.24 29.89
C TRP A 647 26.19 -37.64 30.26
N GLU A 648 26.98 -37.71 31.34
CA GLU A 648 27.35 -38.95 32.02
C GLU A 648 27.26 -38.78 33.54
N TYR A 649 26.88 -39.83 34.26
CA TYR A 649 26.85 -39.88 35.72
C TYR A 649 27.75 -41.01 36.22
N ILE A 650 28.58 -40.74 37.23
CA ILE A 650 29.52 -41.71 37.80
C ILE A 650 28.91 -42.35 39.05
N THR A 651 28.76 -43.67 39.05
CA THR A 651 28.37 -44.49 40.20
C THR A 651 29.60 -45.00 40.96
N GLY A 652 29.41 -45.57 42.14
CA GLY A 652 30.49 -46.18 42.94
C GLY A 652 31.04 -47.47 42.31
N ASP A 653 30.20 -48.18 41.55
CA ASP A 653 30.56 -49.43 40.88
C ASP A 653 29.78 -49.63 39.58
N CYS A 654 30.02 -50.75 38.89
CA CYS A 654 29.47 -51.07 37.58
C CYS A 654 27.94 -50.90 37.48
N VAL A 655 27.47 -50.51 36.28
CA VAL A 655 26.04 -50.34 35.98
C VAL A 655 25.63 -51.38 34.93
N LYS A 656 25.03 -52.48 35.39
CA LYS A 656 24.48 -53.54 34.53
C LYS A 656 22.98 -53.37 34.27
N SER A 657 22.26 -52.76 35.22
CA SER A 657 20.83 -52.45 35.10
C SER A 657 20.58 -51.61 33.85
N SER A 658 19.52 -51.94 33.12
CA SER A 658 19.04 -51.05 32.06
C SER A 658 18.21 -49.91 32.68
N PRO A 659 18.21 -48.68 32.12
CA PRO A 659 17.54 -47.54 32.77
C PRO A 659 16.03 -47.46 32.47
N ALA A 660 15.19 -47.25 33.49
CA ALA A 660 13.76 -46.93 33.31
C ALA A 660 13.52 -45.43 33.23
N ILE A 661 12.54 -44.99 32.42
CA ILE A 661 12.26 -43.57 32.21
C ILE A 661 10.87 -43.23 32.75
N GLY A 662 10.82 -42.44 33.83
CA GLY A 662 9.59 -41.92 34.42
C GLY A 662 8.83 -41.01 33.46
N ALA A 663 7.53 -40.80 33.70
CA ALA A 663 6.71 -39.90 32.88
C ALA A 663 7.23 -38.45 32.89
N ASP A 664 7.92 -38.06 33.96
CA ASP A 664 8.57 -36.76 34.13
C ASP A 664 9.98 -36.67 33.51
N GLY A 665 10.43 -37.73 32.85
CA GLY A 665 11.77 -37.85 32.29
C GLY A 665 12.86 -38.26 33.29
N THR A 666 12.53 -38.66 34.52
CA THR A 666 13.52 -39.19 35.47
C THR A 666 14.04 -40.56 35.02
N VAL A 667 15.35 -40.74 35.05
CA VAL A 667 16.04 -41.99 34.69
C VAL A 667 16.38 -42.77 35.95
N TYR A 668 15.80 -43.96 36.10
CA TYR A 668 16.05 -44.86 37.22
C TYR A 668 16.97 -46.00 36.81
N VAL A 669 18.03 -46.26 37.59
CA VAL A 669 19.04 -47.26 37.22
C VAL A 669 19.73 -47.86 38.44
N GLY A 670 19.89 -49.20 38.43
CA GLY A 670 20.59 -49.95 39.47
C GLY A 670 22.11 -50.04 39.25
N SER A 671 22.88 -50.02 40.34
CA SER A 671 24.34 -50.19 40.33
C SER A 671 24.79 -51.29 41.29
N TRP A 672 25.97 -51.84 41.02
CA TRP A 672 26.66 -52.80 41.89
C TRP A 672 27.21 -52.17 43.17
N ASP A 673 27.16 -50.85 43.31
CA ASP A 673 27.47 -50.16 44.56
C ASP A 673 26.34 -50.21 45.61
N ASN A 674 25.36 -51.09 45.39
CA ASN A 674 24.18 -51.30 46.21
C ASN A 674 23.21 -50.11 46.22
N HIS A 675 23.07 -49.40 45.09
CA HIS A 675 22.07 -48.34 44.96
C HIS A 675 21.18 -48.50 43.74
N LEU A 676 19.93 -48.07 43.90
CA LEU A 676 19.09 -47.58 42.82
C LEU A 676 19.22 -46.05 42.77
N TYR A 677 19.61 -45.51 41.63
CA TYR A 677 19.70 -44.08 41.38
C TYR A 677 18.48 -43.57 40.63
N ALA A 678 18.05 -42.34 40.96
CA ALA A 678 17.14 -41.54 40.15
C ALA A 678 17.88 -40.28 39.67
N LEU A 679 18.01 -40.13 38.36
CA LEU A 679 18.74 -39.06 37.70
C LEU A 679 17.76 -38.21 36.87
N ASP A 680 17.99 -36.91 36.78
CA ASP A 680 17.25 -36.06 35.85
C ASP A 680 17.62 -36.43 34.41
N GLY A 681 16.63 -36.74 33.56
CA GLY A 681 16.89 -37.19 32.20
C GLY A 681 17.51 -36.12 31.29
N LYS A 682 17.34 -34.83 31.61
CA LYS A 682 17.90 -33.73 30.82
C LYS A 682 19.32 -33.40 31.24
N THR A 683 19.60 -33.33 32.54
CA THR A 683 20.90 -32.87 33.06
C THR A 683 21.83 -33.99 33.53
N GLY A 684 21.28 -35.17 33.85
CA GLY A 684 22.01 -36.26 34.50
C GLY A 684 22.24 -36.06 35.99
N GLU A 685 21.70 -34.99 36.59
CA GLU A 685 21.87 -34.72 38.01
C GLU A 685 21.09 -35.72 38.87
N LYS A 686 21.71 -36.18 39.96
CA LYS A 686 21.06 -37.11 40.90
C LYS A 686 19.93 -36.39 41.64
N LYS A 687 18.69 -36.85 41.44
CA LYS A 687 17.51 -36.47 42.24
C LYS A 687 17.54 -37.16 43.60
N TRP A 688 17.70 -38.48 43.61
CA TRP A 688 17.84 -39.27 44.83
C TRP A 688 18.58 -40.58 44.56
N ALA A 689 18.99 -41.27 45.63
CA ALA A 689 19.50 -42.64 45.56
C ALA A 689 18.98 -43.45 46.75
N PHE A 690 18.56 -44.69 46.49
CA PHE A 690 18.10 -45.63 47.50
C PHE A 690 19.15 -46.74 47.68
N LYS A 691 19.55 -46.99 48.93
CA LYS A 691 20.59 -47.98 49.25
C LYS A 691 19.98 -49.33 49.64
N THR A 692 20.49 -50.39 49.03
CA THR A 692 20.23 -51.81 49.35
C THR A 692 21.41 -52.44 50.10
N ASP A 693 21.24 -53.68 50.57
CA ASP A 693 22.30 -54.44 51.23
C ASP A 693 23.08 -55.35 50.26
N GLY A 694 22.71 -55.32 48.98
CA GLY A 694 23.36 -56.05 47.89
C GLY A 694 23.27 -55.30 46.56
N LYS A 695 24.00 -55.80 45.55
CA LYS A 695 24.06 -55.22 44.20
C LYS A 695 22.65 -55.07 43.61
N VAL A 696 22.39 -53.97 42.89
CA VAL A 696 21.14 -53.80 42.13
C VAL A 696 21.40 -54.14 40.67
N ASN A 697 21.12 -55.40 40.32
CA ASN A 697 21.32 -55.97 38.98
C ASN A 697 20.05 -55.88 38.11
N SER A 698 18.90 -56.07 38.74
CA SER A 698 17.58 -55.96 38.14
C SER A 698 17.39 -54.60 37.48
N SER A 699 16.84 -54.57 36.28
CA SER A 699 16.34 -53.33 35.70
C SER A 699 15.06 -52.91 36.43
N PRO A 700 14.89 -51.62 36.78
CA PRO A 700 13.68 -51.15 37.45
C PRO A 700 12.46 -51.19 36.52
N ALA A 701 11.26 -51.31 37.07
CA ALA A 701 10.00 -51.17 36.35
C ALA A 701 9.10 -50.14 37.06
N ILE A 702 8.38 -49.32 36.29
CA ILE A 702 7.61 -48.18 36.78
C ILE A 702 6.13 -48.39 36.44
N SER A 703 5.26 -48.47 37.45
CA SER A 703 3.80 -48.55 37.23
C SER A 703 3.20 -47.20 36.84
N GLY A 704 1.98 -47.21 36.29
CA GLY A 704 1.20 -45.98 36.05
C GLY A 704 0.95 -45.13 37.30
N ASP A 705 0.96 -45.73 38.49
CA ASP A 705 0.83 -45.04 39.79
C ASP A 705 2.17 -44.40 40.27
N GLU A 706 3.22 -44.36 39.44
CA GLU A 706 4.56 -43.82 39.76
C GLU A 706 5.24 -44.54 40.93
N ILE A 707 5.24 -45.87 40.89
CA ILE A 707 5.96 -46.75 41.82
C ILE A 707 7.07 -47.48 41.05
N VAL A 708 8.29 -47.44 41.58
CA VAL A 708 9.46 -48.13 41.03
C VAL A 708 9.67 -49.46 41.73
N TYR A 709 9.66 -50.55 40.97
CA TYR A 709 9.93 -51.90 41.44
C TYR A 709 11.27 -52.40 40.94
N PHE A 710 12.05 -53.08 41.77
CA PHE A 710 13.32 -53.70 41.36
C PHE A 710 13.75 -54.82 42.32
N GLY A 711 14.55 -55.76 41.81
CA GLY A 711 15.22 -56.79 42.58
C GLY A 711 16.65 -56.42 43.00
N SER A 712 17.16 -57.07 44.04
CA SER A 712 18.50 -56.87 44.58
C SER A 712 19.17 -58.20 44.97
N GLY A 713 20.51 -58.21 44.95
CA GLY A 713 21.33 -59.33 45.42
C GLY A 713 21.30 -59.55 46.94
N ASP A 714 20.58 -58.71 47.69
CA ASP A 714 20.24 -58.97 49.10
C ASP A 714 18.99 -59.86 49.26
N LYS A 715 18.54 -60.48 48.16
CA LYS A 715 17.41 -61.41 48.10
C LYS A 715 16.05 -60.74 48.26
N LYS A 716 15.94 -59.45 47.99
CA LYS A 716 14.69 -58.70 48.15
C LYS A 716 14.19 -58.11 46.85
N VAL A 717 12.86 -57.99 46.79
CA VAL A 717 12.12 -57.16 45.85
C VAL A 717 11.71 -55.89 46.58
N TYR A 718 11.97 -54.73 45.99
CA TYR A 718 11.65 -53.43 46.56
C TYR A 718 10.58 -52.72 45.73
N ALA A 719 9.75 -51.92 46.41
CA ALA A 719 8.90 -50.91 45.80
C ALA A 719 9.15 -49.54 46.44
N LEU A 720 9.42 -48.55 45.62
CA LEU A 720 9.67 -47.17 46.05
C LEU A 720 8.69 -46.21 45.38
N ASP A 721 8.36 -45.13 46.07
CA ASP A 721 7.72 -43.97 45.45
C ASP A 721 8.70 -43.31 44.46
N ALA A 722 8.32 -43.21 43.19
CA ALA A 722 9.22 -42.74 42.13
C ALA A 722 9.66 -41.27 42.32
N ARG A 723 8.81 -40.45 42.96
CA ARG A 723 9.04 -39.01 43.14
C ARG A 723 10.06 -38.73 44.23
N THR A 724 9.99 -39.48 45.32
CA THR A 724 10.76 -39.23 46.55
C THR A 724 11.88 -40.23 46.81
N GLY A 725 11.82 -41.42 46.18
CA GLY A 725 12.70 -42.55 46.51
C GLY A 725 12.37 -43.22 47.86
N GLY A 726 11.25 -42.84 48.48
CA GLY A 726 10.79 -43.42 49.74
C GLY A 726 10.35 -44.87 49.56
N LYS A 727 10.83 -45.77 50.43
CA LYS A 727 10.42 -47.18 50.40
C LYS A 727 8.96 -47.35 50.81
N LEU A 728 8.17 -47.97 49.93
CA LEU A 728 6.79 -48.36 50.19
C LEU A 728 6.74 -49.74 50.85
N TRP A 729 7.41 -50.73 50.26
CA TRP A 729 7.51 -52.08 50.81
C TRP A 729 8.77 -52.80 50.30
N ASP A 730 9.15 -53.88 50.99
CA ASP A 730 10.10 -54.89 50.51
C ASP A 730 9.57 -56.30 50.77
N TYR A 731 9.95 -57.26 49.92
CA TYR A 731 9.60 -58.67 50.05
C TYR A 731 10.86 -59.53 49.96
N GLU A 732 11.07 -60.41 50.94
CA GLU A 732 12.22 -61.30 51.01
C GLU A 732 11.98 -62.63 50.28
N THR A 733 12.89 -62.96 49.38
CA THR A 733 12.98 -64.24 48.66
C THR A 733 14.10 -65.10 49.24
N GLY A 734 14.27 -66.33 48.76
CA GLY A 734 15.33 -67.25 49.23
C GLY A 734 16.70 -67.01 48.60
N GLY A 735 16.76 -66.30 47.47
CA GLY A 735 17.95 -66.13 46.63
C GLY A 735 17.97 -64.77 45.93
N ASP A 736 19.06 -64.47 45.22
CA ASP A 736 19.23 -63.18 44.54
C ASP A 736 18.09 -62.91 43.56
N VAL A 737 17.71 -61.64 43.43
CA VAL A 737 16.65 -61.18 42.52
C VAL A 737 17.28 -60.37 41.39
N ASP A 738 17.88 -61.07 40.44
CA ASP A 738 18.51 -60.47 39.24
C ASP A 738 17.48 -60.28 38.09
N SER A 739 16.35 -61.00 38.12
CA SER A 739 15.21 -60.82 37.20
C SER A 739 14.61 -59.42 37.34
N SER A 740 14.32 -58.77 36.21
CA SER A 740 13.60 -57.50 36.19
C SER A 740 12.11 -57.72 36.42
N PRO A 741 11.37 -56.86 37.15
CA PRO A 741 9.97 -57.09 37.47
C PRO A 741 9.04 -56.77 36.29
N ALA A 742 7.99 -57.58 36.12
CA ALA A 742 6.90 -57.30 35.18
C ALA A 742 5.60 -56.92 35.88
N ILE A 743 4.92 -55.90 35.38
CA ILE A 743 3.74 -55.34 36.03
C ILE A 743 2.51 -55.69 35.20
N GLY A 744 1.64 -56.55 35.74
CA GLY A 744 0.35 -56.88 35.14
C GLY A 744 -0.61 -55.70 35.16
N SER A 745 -1.61 -55.73 34.28
CA SER A 745 -2.67 -54.71 34.22
C SER A 745 -3.50 -54.60 35.50
N ASP A 746 -3.52 -55.65 36.33
CA ASP A 746 -4.13 -55.67 37.65
C ASP A 746 -3.22 -55.15 38.78
N GLY A 747 -2.02 -54.66 38.45
CA GLY A 747 -1.02 -54.20 39.39
C GLY A 747 -0.19 -55.31 40.05
N THR A 748 -0.29 -56.56 39.58
CA THR A 748 0.56 -57.65 40.08
C THR A 748 1.98 -57.50 39.56
N VAL A 749 2.97 -57.63 40.44
CA VAL A 749 4.40 -57.62 40.11
C VAL A 749 4.90 -59.07 40.04
N TYR A 750 5.37 -59.48 38.87
CA TYR A 750 5.97 -60.79 38.62
C TYR A 750 7.50 -60.67 38.58
N VAL A 751 8.22 -61.55 39.27
CA VAL A 751 9.68 -61.48 39.35
C VAL A 751 10.30 -62.86 39.64
N GLY A 752 11.38 -63.19 38.95
CA GLY A 752 12.17 -64.41 39.17
C GLY A 752 13.21 -64.27 40.28
N SER A 753 13.58 -65.38 40.91
CA SER A 753 14.65 -65.44 41.92
C SER A 753 15.54 -66.66 41.68
N TRP A 754 16.78 -66.57 42.15
CA TRP A 754 17.75 -67.67 42.22
C TRP A 754 17.43 -68.69 43.33
N ASP A 755 16.24 -68.64 43.92
CA ASP A 755 15.71 -69.70 44.76
C ASP A 755 14.82 -70.70 43.98
N ASP A 756 14.98 -70.74 42.66
CA ASP A 756 14.17 -71.46 41.68
C ASP A 756 12.67 -71.11 41.70
N ASN A 757 12.27 -69.89 42.08
CA ASN A 757 10.86 -69.47 42.01
C ASN A 757 10.62 -68.26 41.10
N LEU A 758 9.47 -68.29 40.45
CA LEU A 758 8.79 -67.07 39.99
C LEU A 758 7.77 -66.64 41.06
N TYR A 759 7.84 -65.39 41.49
CA TYR A 759 6.92 -64.78 42.45
C TYR A 759 5.89 -63.89 41.75
N ALA A 760 4.66 -63.87 42.27
CA ALA A 760 3.65 -62.87 41.97
C ALA A 760 3.27 -62.14 43.26
N LEU A 761 3.51 -60.84 43.29
CA LEU A 761 3.31 -59.96 44.43
C LEU A 761 2.26 -58.90 44.11
N ASP A 762 1.45 -58.52 45.09
CA ASP A 762 0.56 -57.37 44.98
C ASP A 762 1.40 -56.07 44.91
N GLY A 763 1.29 -55.29 43.84
CA GLY A 763 2.13 -54.12 43.63
C GLY A 763 1.98 -53.02 44.68
N LYS A 764 0.82 -52.92 45.34
CA LYS A 764 0.57 -51.87 46.35
C LYS A 764 1.09 -52.26 47.73
N THR A 765 1.00 -53.53 48.08
CA THR A 765 1.26 -54.02 49.45
C THR A 765 2.50 -54.89 49.58
N GLY A 766 3.03 -55.41 48.47
CA GLY A 766 4.11 -56.41 48.47
C GLY A 766 3.65 -57.80 48.90
N ALA A 767 2.36 -58.01 49.17
CA ALA A 767 1.86 -59.29 49.62
C ALA A 767 1.97 -60.35 48.52
N LYS A 768 2.58 -61.51 48.83
CA LYS A 768 2.65 -62.64 47.90
C LYS A 768 1.25 -63.15 47.55
N LYS A 769 0.89 -63.06 46.27
CA LYS A 769 -0.31 -63.68 45.69
C LYS A 769 -0.07 -65.17 45.46
N TRP A 770 1.04 -65.52 44.80
CA TRP A 770 1.48 -66.89 44.58
C TRP A 770 2.98 -66.97 44.27
N ALA A 771 3.53 -68.18 44.28
CA ALA A 771 4.88 -68.47 43.80
C ALA A 771 4.88 -69.82 43.05
N PHE A 772 5.71 -69.96 42.02
CA PHE A 772 5.85 -71.18 41.22
C PHE A 772 7.30 -71.66 41.24
N LYS A 773 7.51 -72.91 41.68
CA LYS A 773 8.83 -73.53 41.82
C LYS A 773 9.25 -74.24 40.52
N THR A 774 10.39 -73.86 39.96
CA THR A 774 11.09 -74.53 38.85
C THR A 774 12.15 -75.50 39.36
N GLY A 775 12.84 -76.18 38.44
CA GLY A 775 13.96 -77.07 38.75
C GLY A 775 15.34 -76.40 38.81
N GLY A 776 15.40 -75.07 38.69
CA GLY A 776 16.61 -74.26 38.61
C GLY A 776 16.27 -72.77 38.58
N ASP A 777 17.27 -71.91 38.78
CA ASP A 777 17.16 -70.46 38.89
C ASP A 777 16.25 -69.82 37.82
N VAL A 778 15.49 -68.80 38.23
CA VAL A 778 14.66 -67.98 37.34
C VAL A 778 15.31 -66.61 37.20
N ASP A 779 16.25 -66.51 36.26
CA ASP A 779 16.99 -65.27 35.95
C ASP A 779 16.36 -64.49 34.78
N SER A 780 15.59 -65.20 33.93
CA SER A 780 14.82 -64.63 32.84
C SER A 780 13.73 -63.70 33.39
N SER A 781 13.63 -62.48 32.86
CA SER A 781 12.58 -61.55 33.26
C SER A 781 11.24 -61.99 32.66
N PRO A 782 10.13 -62.00 33.42
CA PRO A 782 8.85 -62.47 32.92
C PRO A 782 8.24 -61.55 31.87
N ALA A 783 7.54 -62.11 30.88
CA ALA A 783 6.68 -61.39 29.94
C ALA A 783 5.21 -61.80 30.10
N ILE A 784 4.28 -60.87 29.91
CA ILE A 784 2.85 -61.06 30.23
C ILE A 784 2.00 -60.98 28.97
N GLY A 785 1.53 -62.08 28.39
CA GLY A 785 0.64 -62.05 27.23
C GLY A 785 -0.63 -61.19 27.44
N PRO A 786 -1.29 -60.73 26.35
CA PRO A 786 -2.53 -59.95 26.44
C PRO A 786 -3.67 -60.62 27.22
N ASP A 787 -3.63 -61.95 27.32
CA ASP A 787 -4.56 -62.77 28.09
C ASP A 787 -4.18 -62.92 29.58
N GLY A 788 -3.09 -62.28 30.02
CA GLY A 788 -2.54 -62.37 31.36
C GLY A 788 -1.69 -63.62 31.61
N THR A 789 -1.31 -64.37 30.58
CA THR A 789 -0.38 -65.51 30.70
C THR A 789 1.05 -65.00 30.91
N VAL A 790 1.75 -65.53 31.90
CA VAL A 790 3.13 -65.14 32.26
C VAL A 790 4.12 -66.15 31.70
N TYR A 791 5.04 -65.68 30.84
CA TYR A 791 6.07 -66.47 30.18
C TYR A 791 7.45 -66.15 30.75
N PHE A 792 8.30 -67.17 30.95
CA PHE A 792 9.67 -66.98 31.42
C PHE A 792 10.57 -68.20 31.12
N GLY A 793 11.88 -67.97 31.07
CA GLY A 793 12.91 -69.01 30.99
C GLY A 793 13.46 -69.42 32.35
N SER A 794 14.02 -70.62 32.45
CA SER A 794 14.71 -71.11 33.65
C SER A 794 16.02 -71.83 33.31
N TRP A 795 16.91 -71.86 34.30
CA TRP A 795 18.14 -72.65 34.28
C TRP A 795 17.91 -74.16 34.28
N ASP A 796 16.67 -74.62 34.45
CA ASP A 796 16.30 -76.03 34.34
C ASP A 796 16.09 -76.53 32.89
N HIS A 797 16.53 -75.73 31.90
CA HIS A 797 16.43 -75.95 30.47
C HIS A 797 14.97 -75.94 29.96
N ARG A 798 14.14 -75.06 30.52
CA ARG A 798 12.75 -74.92 30.08
C ARG A 798 12.29 -73.48 29.96
N VAL A 799 11.27 -73.33 29.11
CA VAL A 799 10.40 -72.17 29.01
C VAL A 799 9.06 -72.54 29.63
N TYR A 800 8.50 -71.65 30.44
CA TYR A 800 7.24 -71.86 31.15
C TYR A 800 6.20 -70.83 30.72
N ALA A 801 4.93 -71.25 30.73
CA ALA A 801 3.77 -70.37 30.66
C ALA A 801 2.83 -70.67 31.83
N LEU A 802 2.50 -69.64 32.61
CA LEU A 802 1.64 -69.73 33.79
C LEU A 802 0.45 -68.78 33.68
N LYS A 803 -0.68 -69.15 34.26
CA LYS A 803 -1.83 -68.25 34.35
C LYS A 803 -1.56 -67.16 35.40
N GLY A 804 -1.51 -65.88 34.99
CA GLY A 804 -1.20 -64.76 35.90
C GLY A 804 -2.10 -64.69 37.14
N THR A 805 -3.38 -65.06 37.02
CA THR A 805 -4.34 -64.98 38.13
C THR A 805 -4.02 -65.88 39.32
N ASN A 806 -3.35 -67.02 39.12
CA ASN A 806 -3.17 -68.03 40.17
C ASN A 806 -1.89 -68.88 40.08
N GLY A 807 -1.01 -68.62 39.10
CA GLY A 807 0.24 -69.35 38.92
C GLY A 807 0.08 -70.78 38.39
N ALA A 808 -1.11 -71.15 37.91
CA ALA A 808 -1.33 -72.49 37.36
C ALA A 808 -0.53 -72.68 36.06
N LEU A 809 0.14 -73.82 35.92
CA LEU A 809 0.90 -74.18 34.72
C LEU A 809 -0.03 -74.32 33.51
N VAL A 810 0.23 -73.53 32.46
CA VAL A 810 -0.44 -73.64 31.15
C VAL A 810 0.33 -74.67 30.30
N TRP A 811 1.62 -74.42 30.07
CA TRP A 811 2.52 -75.35 29.39
C TRP A 811 3.97 -75.12 29.81
N LYS A 812 4.83 -76.08 29.47
CA LYS A 812 6.30 -75.96 29.55
C LYS A 812 6.95 -76.59 28.33
N PHE A 813 8.02 -75.95 27.84
CA PHE A 813 8.78 -76.37 26.66
C PHE A 813 10.23 -76.66 27.06
N ALA A 814 10.83 -77.73 26.53
CA ALA A 814 12.20 -78.12 26.86
C ALA A 814 13.19 -77.61 25.80
N THR A 815 14.23 -76.91 26.26
CA THR A 815 15.38 -76.48 25.44
C THR A 815 16.56 -77.43 25.67
N GLY A 816 17.59 -77.32 24.84
CA GLY A 816 18.81 -78.13 24.97
C GLY A 816 19.73 -77.69 26.11
N ASN A 817 19.62 -76.44 26.56
CA ASN A 817 20.45 -75.80 27.59
C ASN A 817 19.63 -74.72 28.34
N PRO A 818 20.18 -74.07 29.40
CA PRO A 818 19.51 -73.02 30.14
C PRO A 818 18.91 -71.92 29.28
N VAL A 819 17.82 -71.31 29.78
CA VAL A 819 17.14 -70.19 29.13
C VAL A 819 17.37 -68.93 29.94
N PHE A 820 18.34 -68.13 29.50
CA PHE A 820 18.70 -66.84 30.11
C PHE A 820 17.90 -65.67 29.51
N SER A 821 17.63 -65.73 28.20
CA SER A 821 16.89 -64.72 27.45
C SER A 821 15.51 -64.49 28.06
N SER A 822 15.05 -63.24 28.09
CA SER A 822 13.67 -62.90 28.47
C SER A 822 12.75 -63.06 27.25
N PRO A 823 11.55 -63.63 27.39
CA PRO A 823 10.63 -63.80 26.25
C PRO A 823 10.08 -62.48 25.71
N ALA A 824 9.89 -62.41 24.39
CA ALA A 824 9.07 -61.39 23.72
C ALA A 824 7.77 -61.99 23.23
N VAL A 825 6.64 -61.29 23.39
CA VAL A 825 5.34 -61.77 22.90
C VAL A 825 4.82 -60.88 21.77
N GLY A 826 4.52 -61.49 20.63
CA GLY A 826 3.86 -60.84 19.50
C GLY A 826 2.37 -60.63 19.74
N ARG A 827 1.77 -59.65 19.06
CA ARG A 827 0.32 -59.39 19.04
C ARG A 827 -0.50 -60.61 18.62
N ASP A 828 0.07 -61.47 17.78
CA ASP A 828 -0.52 -62.74 17.36
C ASP A 828 -0.44 -63.86 18.42
N GLY A 829 0.22 -63.60 19.56
CA GLY A 829 0.46 -64.54 20.64
C GLY A 829 1.70 -65.42 20.46
N THR A 830 2.58 -65.16 19.48
CA THR A 830 3.86 -65.88 19.37
C THR A 830 4.82 -65.44 20.48
N VAL A 831 5.47 -66.40 21.13
CA VAL A 831 6.51 -66.18 22.15
C VAL A 831 7.89 -66.44 21.54
N TYR A 832 8.71 -65.40 21.47
CA TYR A 832 10.08 -65.46 20.97
C TYR A 832 11.08 -65.52 22.12
N ILE A 833 12.01 -66.46 22.09
CA ILE A 833 12.98 -66.62 23.19
C ILE A 833 14.28 -67.30 22.72
N GLY A 834 15.42 -66.81 23.22
CA GLY A 834 16.75 -67.40 22.97
C GLY A 834 17.19 -68.39 24.05
N SER A 835 17.99 -69.39 23.67
CA SER A 835 18.60 -70.34 24.61
C SER A 835 20.12 -70.42 24.44
N TRP A 836 20.79 -70.89 25.49
CA TRP A 836 22.20 -71.25 25.45
C TRP A 836 22.52 -72.44 24.52
N ASP A 837 21.50 -73.15 24.04
CA ASP A 837 21.67 -74.20 23.02
C ASP A 837 21.90 -73.67 21.60
N LYS A 838 22.04 -72.34 21.47
CA LYS A 838 22.26 -71.59 20.23
C LYS A 838 21.01 -71.47 19.36
N THR A 839 19.83 -71.80 19.90
CA THR A 839 18.59 -71.79 19.15
C THR A 839 17.71 -70.62 19.60
N PHE A 840 17.19 -69.90 18.62
CA PHE A 840 16.12 -68.93 18.78
C PHE A 840 14.79 -69.62 18.46
N TYR A 841 13.86 -69.57 19.39
CA TYR A 841 12.57 -70.25 19.31
C TYR A 841 11.43 -69.26 19.12
N ALA A 842 10.57 -69.54 18.14
CA ALA A 842 9.24 -68.96 18.06
C ALA A 842 8.22 -70.03 18.47
N LEU A 843 7.55 -69.82 19.59
CA LEU A 843 6.60 -70.76 20.19
C LEU A 843 5.18 -70.19 20.13
N ASP A 844 4.19 -71.04 19.93
CA ASP A 844 2.79 -70.67 20.07
C ASP A 844 2.46 -70.39 21.54
N GLY A 845 2.03 -69.17 21.89
CA GLY A 845 1.80 -68.77 23.28
C GLY A 845 0.71 -69.57 24.00
N ARG A 846 -0.24 -70.19 23.27
CA ARG A 846 -1.31 -70.98 23.88
C ARG A 846 -0.89 -72.42 24.19
N SER A 847 -0.05 -73.01 23.34
CA SER A 847 0.28 -74.45 23.40
C SER A 847 1.74 -74.76 23.70
N GLY A 848 2.65 -73.81 23.50
CA GLY A 848 4.10 -74.02 23.53
C GLY A 848 4.65 -74.78 22.32
N ALA A 849 3.83 -74.99 21.28
CA ALA A 849 4.26 -75.67 20.06
C ALA A 849 5.25 -74.80 19.27
N ILE A 850 6.27 -75.42 18.67
CA ILE A 850 7.22 -74.72 17.81
C ILE A 850 6.51 -74.21 16.56
N ARG A 851 6.59 -72.91 16.30
CA ARG A 851 6.22 -72.32 15.01
C ARG A 851 7.39 -72.33 14.04
N TRP A 852 8.55 -71.86 14.48
CA TRP A 852 9.83 -72.01 13.77
C TRP A 852 11.02 -71.89 14.73
N THR A 853 12.20 -72.26 14.25
CA THR A 853 13.46 -72.09 14.98
C THR A 853 14.56 -71.58 14.07
N PHE A 854 15.53 -70.88 14.65
CA PHE A 854 16.77 -70.49 13.99
C PHE A 854 17.97 -70.87 14.85
N LYS A 855 19.06 -71.32 14.23
CA LYS A 855 20.28 -71.72 14.93
C LYS A 855 21.42 -70.74 14.65
N SER A 856 21.84 -69.98 15.66
CA SER A 856 22.98 -69.08 15.58
C SER A 856 24.32 -69.80 15.82
N GLY A 857 25.43 -69.07 15.68
CA GLY A 857 26.77 -69.62 15.88
C GLY A 857 27.14 -69.90 17.36
N ALA A 858 26.49 -69.21 18.30
CA ALA A 858 26.78 -69.27 19.74
C ALA A 858 25.51 -69.11 20.60
N SER A 859 25.64 -69.12 21.92
CA SER A 859 24.50 -68.97 22.83
C SER A 859 23.76 -67.64 22.62
N ILE A 860 22.44 -67.66 22.83
CA ILE A 860 21.59 -66.48 22.74
C ILE A 860 21.19 -66.08 24.15
N GLU A 861 21.72 -64.94 24.60
CA GLU A 861 21.46 -64.35 25.92
C GLU A 861 20.68 -63.05 25.84
N SER A 862 20.85 -62.34 24.73
CA SER A 862 20.03 -61.20 24.33
C SER A 862 18.55 -61.55 24.42
N SER A 863 17.71 -60.60 24.83
CA SER A 863 16.26 -60.74 24.72
C SER A 863 15.80 -60.20 23.37
N PRO A 864 14.87 -60.86 22.67
CA PRO A 864 14.38 -60.40 21.37
C PRO A 864 13.55 -59.12 21.52
N VAL A 865 13.54 -58.30 20.47
CA VAL A 865 12.68 -57.12 20.34
C VAL A 865 11.87 -57.22 19.04
N ILE A 866 10.60 -56.81 19.07
CA ILE A 866 9.68 -56.93 17.93
C ILE A 866 9.39 -55.54 17.40
N GLY A 867 9.75 -55.23 16.15
CA GLY A 867 9.43 -53.98 15.47
C GLY A 867 7.96 -53.87 15.08
N GLY A 868 7.45 -52.63 14.96
CA GLY A 868 6.09 -52.36 14.47
C GLY A 868 5.87 -52.79 13.01
N ASN A 869 6.94 -52.94 12.24
CA ASN A 869 6.97 -53.49 10.89
C ASN A 869 6.88 -55.03 10.86
N GLY A 870 6.70 -55.68 12.02
CA GLY A 870 6.52 -57.13 12.09
C GLY A 870 7.81 -57.94 11.95
N PHE A 871 8.98 -57.33 12.14
CA PHE A 871 10.26 -58.03 12.25
C PHE A 871 10.67 -58.23 13.71
N VAL A 872 11.36 -59.33 13.99
CA VAL A 872 11.93 -59.63 15.30
C VAL A 872 13.45 -59.61 15.22
N HIS A 873 14.10 -58.93 16.16
CA HIS A 873 15.55 -58.75 16.21
C HIS A 873 16.13 -59.41 17.45
N ILE A 874 17.29 -60.06 17.30
CA ILE A 874 17.96 -60.78 18.38
C ILE A 874 19.47 -60.71 18.24
N GLY A 875 20.17 -60.38 19.34
CA GLY A 875 21.62 -60.47 19.42
C GLY A 875 22.10 -61.86 19.82
N SER A 876 23.28 -62.27 19.37
CA SER A 876 23.87 -63.57 19.71
C SER A 876 25.34 -63.42 20.11
N ASN A 877 25.83 -64.35 20.94
CA ASN A 877 27.23 -64.37 21.39
C ASN A 877 28.23 -64.75 20.28
N ASP A 878 27.78 -65.02 19.06
CA ASP A 878 28.63 -65.11 17.86
C ASP A 878 29.01 -63.74 17.31
N GLY A 879 28.51 -62.67 17.95
CA GLY A 879 28.77 -61.28 17.61
C GLY A 879 27.96 -60.78 16.45
N LYS A 880 26.80 -61.39 16.22
CA LYS A 880 25.85 -60.99 15.20
C LYS A 880 24.50 -60.59 15.79
N LEU A 881 23.91 -59.61 15.16
CA LEU A 881 22.52 -59.23 15.28
C LEU A 881 21.76 -59.85 14.11
N TYR A 882 20.64 -60.51 14.38
CA TYR A 882 19.80 -61.15 13.37
C TYR A 882 18.41 -60.51 13.34
N SER A 883 17.85 -60.35 12.15
CA SER A 883 16.48 -59.87 11.90
C SER A 883 15.67 -60.93 11.16
N PHE A 884 14.47 -61.25 11.64
CA PHE A 884 13.57 -62.25 11.04
C PHE A 884 12.16 -61.72 10.84
N LYS A 885 11.49 -62.17 9.78
CA LYS A 885 10.07 -61.94 9.60
C LYS A 885 9.29 -62.66 10.71
N SER A 886 8.47 -61.92 11.44
CA SER A 886 7.64 -62.47 12.51
C SER A 886 6.23 -62.81 11.98
N PHE A 887 5.46 -63.61 12.71
CA PHE A 887 4.02 -63.80 12.42
C PHE A 887 3.18 -62.60 12.83
N SER A 888 3.76 -61.70 13.61
CA SER A 888 3.07 -60.64 14.30
C SER A 888 3.27 -59.32 13.57
N SER A 889 2.23 -58.50 13.50
CA SER A 889 2.33 -57.11 13.01
C SER A 889 2.95 -56.17 14.06
N GLY A 890 3.82 -56.67 14.95
CA GLY A 890 4.37 -55.94 16.09
C GLY A 890 4.15 -56.59 17.45
N PRO A 891 4.57 -55.93 18.54
CA PRO A 891 4.51 -56.50 19.90
C PRO A 891 3.08 -56.56 20.44
N ALA A 892 2.80 -57.52 21.33
CA ALA A 892 1.48 -57.62 21.95
C ALA A 892 1.17 -56.42 22.86
N ASP A 893 -0.12 -56.16 23.03
CA ASP A 893 -0.62 -55.01 23.80
C ASP A 893 -0.74 -55.34 25.30
N SER A 894 0.41 -55.47 25.96
CA SER A 894 0.47 -55.81 27.37
C SER A 894 1.77 -55.31 27.99
N ALA A 895 1.69 -54.89 29.25
CA ALA A 895 2.81 -54.32 29.99
C ALA A 895 3.79 -55.41 30.41
N TRP A 896 5.03 -55.34 29.92
CA TRP A 896 6.12 -56.20 30.40
C TRP A 896 7.48 -55.51 30.21
N PRO A 897 8.48 -55.86 31.02
CA PRO A 897 9.80 -55.24 31.02
C PRO A 897 10.60 -55.80 29.85
N MET A 898 10.22 -55.42 28.64
CA MET A 898 11.10 -55.54 27.49
C MET A 898 11.48 -54.15 27.01
N PHE A 899 12.75 -54.05 26.68
CA PHE A 899 13.40 -52.82 26.32
C PHE A 899 12.78 -52.25 25.04
N GLY A 900 12.10 -51.11 25.17
CA GLY A 900 11.29 -50.48 24.12
C GLY A 900 9.78 -50.72 24.25
N GLN A 901 9.32 -51.74 24.97
CA GLN A 901 7.90 -52.15 24.99
C GLN A 901 7.30 -52.32 26.41
N ASN A 902 7.88 -51.49 27.30
CA ASN A 902 7.39 -50.78 28.50
C ASN A 902 6.85 -51.60 29.71
N ALA A 903 7.36 -51.34 30.93
CA ALA A 903 6.94 -50.19 31.73
C ALA A 903 8.08 -49.52 32.52
N ARG A 904 8.79 -48.46 32.12
CA ARG A 904 8.71 -47.51 31.00
C ARG A 904 10.11 -47.32 30.40
N HIS A 905 10.63 -48.34 29.76
CA HIS A 905 11.87 -48.22 28.99
C HIS A 905 11.47 -47.99 27.53
N THR A 906 10.85 -46.83 27.26
CA THR A 906 10.11 -46.52 26.01
C THR A 906 11.05 -46.48 24.78
N ASN A 907 10.64 -46.51 23.50
CA ASN A 907 9.49 -45.91 22.81
C ASN A 907 8.56 -46.94 22.14
N ARG A 908 7.26 -46.85 22.45
CA ARG A 908 6.16 -47.37 21.63
C ARG A 908 5.36 -46.14 21.16
N LEU A 909 5.67 -45.62 19.98
CA LEU A 909 4.67 -44.90 19.22
C LEU A 909 3.65 -45.96 18.79
N GLN A 910 2.52 -46.04 19.49
CA GLN A 910 1.30 -46.25 18.71
C GLN A 910 1.26 -45.03 17.80
N GLN A 911 1.33 -45.21 16.49
CA GLN A 911 0.43 -44.43 15.67
C GLN A 911 -0.95 -44.73 16.27
N ALA A 912 -1.39 -43.90 17.20
CA ALA A 912 -2.76 -43.48 17.17
C ALA A 912 -2.87 -42.76 15.83
N GLN A 913 -3.02 -43.53 14.75
CA GLN A 913 -3.91 -43.09 13.70
C GLN A 913 -5.25 -43.09 14.43
N ALA A 914 -5.52 -42.00 15.15
CA ALA A 914 -6.88 -41.57 15.31
C ALA A 914 -7.38 -41.61 13.87
N ASP A 915 -8.37 -42.46 13.63
CA ASP A 915 -9.11 -42.42 12.38
C ASP A 915 -9.37 -40.93 12.13
N PRO A 916 -8.85 -40.31 11.06
CA PRO A 916 -9.04 -38.88 10.83
C PRO A 916 -10.53 -38.53 10.78
N GLN A 917 -11.39 -39.54 10.60
CA GLN A 917 -12.83 -39.42 10.64
C GLN A 917 -13.45 -39.57 12.03
N MET A 918 -12.76 -40.08 13.05
CA MET A 918 -13.33 -40.26 14.39
C MET A 918 -12.27 -40.27 15.53
N ALA A 919 -12.42 -39.33 16.48
CA ALA A 919 -11.61 -39.25 17.70
C ALA A 919 -12.47 -39.33 18.96
N ILE A 920 -11.98 -40.01 20.00
CA ILE A 920 -12.74 -40.27 21.24
C ILE A 920 -11.98 -39.71 22.43
N GLN A 921 -12.65 -38.90 23.24
CA GLN A 921 -12.11 -38.25 24.43
C GLN A 921 -13.00 -38.49 25.65
N LEU A 922 -12.42 -38.48 26.84
CA LEU A 922 -13.20 -38.46 28.09
C LEU A 922 -13.49 -37.01 28.46
N SER A 923 -14.77 -36.66 28.61
CA SER A 923 -15.18 -35.35 29.11
C SER A 923 -14.74 -35.19 30.57
N PRO A 924 -14.30 -33.99 30.99
CA PRO A 924 -14.01 -33.67 32.40
C PRO A 924 -15.18 -33.94 33.36
N THR A 925 -16.40 -34.01 32.83
CA THR A 925 -17.63 -34.29 33.61
C THR A 925 -18.02 -35.78 33.64
N GLY A 926 -17.17 -36.67 33.11
CA GLY A 926 -17.40 -38.12 33.12
C GLY A 926 -18.30 -38.64 31.99
N GLY A 927 -18.34 -37.95 30.85
CA GLY A 927 -18.96 -38.42 29.59
C GLY A 927 -17.92 -38.91 28.58
N ILE A 928 -18.33 -39.67 27.56
CA ILE A 928 -17.46 -39.99 26.40
C ILE A 928 -17.80 -39.01 25.28
N VAL A 929 -16.84 -38.21 24.84
CA VAL A 929 -16.97 -37.30 23.69
C VAL A 929 -16.42 -37.99 22.46
N ILE A 930 -17.21 -38.03 21.39
CA ILE A 930 -16.82 -38.56 20.09
C ILE A 930 -16.82 -37.40 19.11
N HIS A 931 -15.64 -37.01 18.62
CA HIS A 931 -15.46 -36.12 17.48
C HIS A 931 -15.45 -36.94 16.20
N TYR A 932 -16.07 -36.45 15.15
CA TYR A 932 -16.10 -37.12 13.84
C TYR A 932 -15.95 -36.11 12.70
N ASN A 933 -15.35 -36.55 11.59
CA ASN A 933 -15.07 -35.73 10.41
C ASN A 933 -15.28 -36.56 9.13
N ILE A 934 -16.42 -36.37 8.47
CA ILE A 934 -16.84 -37.24 7.36
C ILE A 934 -16.79 -36.47 6.03
N PRO A 935 -15.95 -36.88 5.07
CA PRO A 935 -15.98 -36.33 3.72
C PRO A 935 -17.12 -36.95 2.89
N GLY A 936 -17.95 -36.10 2.25
CA GLY A 936 -18.98 -36.51 1.28
C GLY A 936 -20.44 -36.46 1.79
N THR A 937 -21.39 -36.72 0.89
CA THR A 937 -22.86 -36.56 1.08
C THR A 937 -23.59 -37.80 1.61
N GLY A 938 -22.88 -38.89 1.93
CA GLY A 938 -23.47 -40.14 2.44
C GLY A 938 -24.03 -40.03 3.87
N GLN A 939 -24.97 -40.90 4.25
CA GLN A 939 -25.43 -41.03 5.65
C GLN A 939 -24.53 -41.97 6.44
N TRP A 940 -24.07 -41.54 7.62
CA TRP A 940 -23.16 -42.31 8.48
C TRP A 940 -23.75 -42.56 9.85
N MET A 941 -23.23 -43.57 10.55
CA MET A 941 -23.70 -43.96 11.88
C MET A 941 -22.55 -44.32 12.81
N ILE A 942 -22.59 -43.77 14.03
CA ILE A 942 -21.78 -44.23 15.14
C ILE A 942 -22.46 -45.45 15.75
N GLN A 943 -21.71 -46.53 15.93
CA GLN A 943 -22.12 -47.70 16.71
C GLN A 943 -21.24 -47.85 17.95
N SER A 944 -21.77 -48.53 18.97
CA SER A 944 -21.04 -48.84 20.20
C SER A 944 -21.09 -50.34 20.51
N SER A 945 -20.04 -50.85 21.15
CA SER A 945 -19.95 -52.24 21.62
C SER A 945 -19.25 -52.33 22.97
N PRO A 946 -19.71 -53.16 23.90
CA PRO A 946 -18.99 -53.44 25.15
C PRO A 946 -17.79 -54.38 24.97
N ASP A 947 -17.77 -55.23 23.94
CA ASP A 947 -16.85 -56.38 23.83
C ASP A 947 -16.41 -56.72 22.39
N LEU A 948 -16.63 -55.82 21.42
CA LEU A 948 -16.37 -55.98 19.97
C LEU A 948 -17.22 -57.06 19.26
N SER A 949 -18.02 -57.85 19.99
CA SER A 949 -18.79 -58.96 19.41
C SER A 949 -20.23 -58.56 19.05
N ASN A 950 -20.81 -57.61 19.79
CA ASN A 950 -22.17 -57.12 19.58
C ASN A 950 -22.18 -55.60 19.40
N TRP A 951 -22.51 -55.13 18.19
CA TRP A 951 -22.56 -53.70 17.86
C TRP A 951 -24.00 -53.19 17.89
N GLN A 952 -24.21 -52.06 18.58
CA GLN A 952 -25.50 -51.40 18.70
C GLN A 952 -25.44 -50.00 18.07
N PRO A 953 -26.46 -49.60 17.28
CA PRO A 953 -26.59 -48.22 16.80
C PRO A 953 -26.56 -47.22 17.95
N TYR A 954 -25.75 -46.16 17.81
CA TYR A 954 -25.72 -45.06 18.78
C TYR A 954 -26.35 -43.80 18.20
N LYS A 955 -25.79 -43.25 17.11
CA LYS A 955 -26.26 -41.97 16.55
C LYS A 955 -25.91 -41.86 15.06
N ALA A 956 -26.87 -41.43 14.25
CA ALA A 956 -26.61 -41.04 12.86
C ALA A 956 -25.89 -39.68 12.82
N VAL A 957 -24.91 -39.54 11.93
CA VAL A 957 -24.03 -38.37 11.81
C VAL A 957 -23.76 -38.05 10.34
N SER A 958 -23.51 -36.77 10.06
CA SER A 958 -23.18 -36.23 8.73
C SER A 958 -22.27 -35.02 8.90
N GLY A 959 -21.31 -34.81 7.98
CA GLY A 959 -20.31 -33.76 8.07
C GLY A 959 -19.37 -33.92 9.29
N SER A 960 -18.79 -32.80 9.74
CA SER A 960 -17.86 -32.78 10.87
C SER A 960 -18.57 -32.28 12.14
N GLY A 961 -18.29 -32.88 13.29
CA GLY A 961 -18.93 -32.49 14.54
C GLY A 961 -18.47 -33.30 15.75
N SER A 962 -19.19 -33.15 16.87
CA SER A 962 -18.96 -33.98 18.05
C SER A 962 -20.26 -34.37 18.73
N THR A 963 -20.26 -35.50 19.43
CA THR A 963 -21.37 -35.96 20.24
C THR A 963 -20.89 -36.49 21.57
N THR A 964 -21.63 -36.19 22.63
CA THR A 964 -21.30 -36.65 23.99
C THR A 964 -22.25 -37.75 24.42
N ILE A 965 -21.69 -38.85 24.92
CA ILE A 965 -22.41 -39.95 25.55
C ILE A 965 -22.36 -39.74 27.07
N PRO A 966 -23.46 -39.38 27.72
CA PRO A 966 -23.50 -39.31 29.18
C PRO A 966 -23.40 -40.72 29.76
N ILE A 967 -22.43 -40.95 30.66
CA ILE A 967 -22.26 -42.26 31.33
C ILE A 967 -23.37 -42.41 32.38
N LYS A 968 -24.55 -42.85 31.95
CA LYS A 968 -25.66 -43.27 32.82
C LYS A 968 -26.26 -44.60 32.37
N THR A 969 -25.47 -45.65 32.26
CA THR A 969 -25.98 -47.03 32.11
C THR A 969 -25.04 -48.08 32.69
N THR A 970 -25.63 -49.19 33.14
CA THR A 970 -25.03 -50.35 33.82
C THR A 970 -24.16 -51.25 32.94
N VAL A 971 -24.03 -50.96 31.64
CA VAL A 971 -23.12 -51.65 30.72
C VAL A 971 -22.28 -50.58 30.05
N LYS A 972 -20.96 -50.61 30.27
CA LYS A 972 -20.01 -49.65 29.68
C LYS A 972 -19.70 -50.08 28.24
N PRO A 973 -20.05 -49.30 27.22
CA PRO A 973 -19.46 -49.50 25.90
C PRO A 973 -17.96 -49.21 25.98
N GLY A 974 -17.14 -50.18 25.58
CA GLY A 974 -15.68 -50.06 25.55
C GLY A 974 -15.14 -49.69 24.17
N PHE A 975 -15.97 -49.80 23.14
CA PHE A 975 -15.60 -49.65 21.75
C PHE A 975 -16.66 -48.87 20.98
N PHE A 976 -16.21 -48.09 20.00
CA PHE A 976 -17.04 -47.34 19.08
C PHE A 976 -16.51 -47.46 17.67
N ARG A 977 -17.38 -47.34 16.66
CA ARG A 977 -16.98 -47.30 15.26
C ARG A 977 -17.91 -46.38 14.47
N LEU A 978 -17.40 -45.86 13.36
CA LEU A 978 -18.15 -45.13 12.36
C LEU A 978 -18.41 -46.06 11.17
N ILE A 979 -19.64 -46.10 10.66
CA ILE A 979 -20.02 -46.91 9.49
C ILE A 979 -20.86 -46.08 8.51
N THR A 980 -20.77 -46.39 7.22
CA THR A 980 -21.76 -45.96 6.23
C THR A 980 -23.08 -46.69 6.49
N VAL A 981 -24.21 -46.03 6.22
CA VAL A 981 -25.54 -46.63 6.39
C VAL A 981 -25.89 -47.58 5.21
N ASP A 982 -25.15 -47.49 4.11
CA ASP A 982 -25.26 -48.36 2.92
C ASP A 982 -24.58 -49.73 3.07
#